data_AF-A0A8B6HDB6-F1
#
_entry.id   AF-A0A8B6HDB6-F1
#
_cell.length_a   1.000
_cell.length_b   1.000
_cell.length_c   1.000
_cell.angle_alpha   90.00
_cell.angle_beta   90.00
_cell.angle_gamma   90.00
#
_symmetry.space_group_name_H-M   'P 1'
#
loop_
_entity.id
_entity.type
_entity.pdbx_description
1 polymer ?
#
loop_
_entity_poly.entity_id
_entity_poly.type
_entity_poly.pdbx_seq_one_letter_code
_entity_poly.pdbx_strand_id
1 'polypeptide(L)'
;MNIGLAEVVNREISIITTIGELHNQTTITPKGADKDKKVKKIYLGHVNDQHYYSLRPKGWQNQWYKDARRKQFSQTNDLEEQSNSLEESSSEEELTLPCRPSKLINCSFQYIDTYSHIPIFHMNFIIKNVLPQNNIYTPYRFCGGKTHIVSVACQKEWEIAGSCEEGLSVNVYTSSIQNDRGMGNESLNAVKASNLPNLFKQIGKQVLVFNDESYEAKNDVAVIDSENTSPGFTYVKSHNQSPQIFYKEVNGSYFLSNAAFHSGMNAHGTWKKRKMHIKNPHRIFQKDACMIFYYGKCPRWPKEASKWILRKRPSGWPSTSLLEQTLKVPCLLTPKYCPFSRNPDIEWMFDFSFPETFLLKDNISKEQKYCFHVFKLLIDFHTGRRKELTTFVLKTIFLYTLEVIPCQQWETCPSACMLYMTETLLSSLKEKKIPHYFIPENNIISHLSGTILYQLIEKVNIVREFPIMSVILMAESHGLMTTYVTDQIIEDLNHLSDVSNIHDSVLNTFIPAYAQITVTSLAHQKFHQAANAVITGYRMLQDLPRCSDEVFNPYENMSLEMFIKETTAGMKIYQVWWLCFFVDLFKKENTLASFTRTNPFKKIGDLMDDCPSGDLDDVSVPKYIYQSYRHEFDYKQVQDFEFILTMCTFLMQEGLYDFAGQYFRGLIKMILKVYNDPDSIMAEVLQNPMVAQSKGKSIDYLMQAFITGMSSSLFIIFQNLFRCYVNQGQTEYFQEYIEQFESICNNMATPSSFTVLADIWRSLGNTKKEREALEKFETIKA
;
A
#
# COMPACT_ATOMS: atom_id res chain seq x y z
N MET A 1 32.09 -19.50 4.31
CA MET A 1 31.05 -20.51 4.62
C MET A 1 30.58 -21.30 3.40
N ASN A 2 30.21 -20.68 2.28
CA ASN A 2 29.55 -21.38 1.16
C ASN A 2 30.39 -22.44 0.41
N ILE A 3 31.73 -22.34 0.43
CA ILE A 3 32.63 -23.36 -0.15
C ILE A 3 32.52 -24.69 0.63
N GLY A 4 32.48 -24.64 1.97
CA GLY A 4 32.34 -25.82 2.80
C GLY A 4 30.97 -26.49 2.67
N LEU A 5 29.92 -25.72 2.38
CA LEU A 5 28.57 -26.27 2.21
C LEU A 5 28.45 -27.12 0.95
N ALA A 6 28.98 -26.66 -0.19
CA ALA A 6 28.97 -27.41 -1.46
C ALA A 6 29.73 -28.75 -1.34
N GLU A 7 30.83 -28.75 -0.58
CA GLU A 7 31.62 -29.94 -0.28
C GLU A 7 30.85 -30.92 0.63
N VAL A 8 30.13 -30.42 1.64
CA VAL A 8 29.31 -31.25 2.56
C VAL A 8 28.12 -31.90 1.85
N VAL A 9 27.39 -31.16 1.00
CA VAL A 9 26.22 -31.72 0.29
C VAL A 9 26.58 -32.47 -1.00
N ASN A 10 27.85 -32.39 -1.45
CA ASN A 10 28.35 -32.92 -2.71
C ASN A 10 27.48 -32.56 -3.93
N ARG A 11 27.03 -31.30 -4.00
CA ARG A 11 26.22 -30.78 -5.13
C ARG A 11 26.73 -29.42 -5.59
N GLU A 12 26.48 -29.11 -6.87
CA GLU A 12 26.67 -27.77 -7.40
C GLU A 12 25.69 -26.79 -6.75
N ILE A 13 26.23 -25.67 -6.27
CA ILE A 13 25.46 -24.60 -5.65
C ILE A 13 25.52 -23.37 -6.55
N SER A 14 24.38 -22.95 -7.08
CA SER A 14 24.25 -21.69 -7.84
C SER A 14 23.69 -20.60 -6.93
N ILE A 15 24.50 -19.61 -6.59
CA ILE A 15 24.10 -18.42 -5.84
C ILE A 15 23.53 -17.42 -6.84
N ILE A 16 22.27 -17.05 -6.65
CA ILE A 16 21.61 -16.02 -7.44
C ILE A 16 21.50 -14.78 -6.56
N THR A 17 22.22 -13.72 -6.93
CA THR A 17 22.10 -12.41 -6.30
C THR A 17 21.19 -11.53 -7.16
N THR A 18 20.09 -11.08 -6.57
CA THR A 18 19.24 -10.04 -7.15
C THR A 18 19.79 -8.68 -6.73
N ILE A 19 20.48 -8.02 -7.64
CA ILE A 19 20.84 -6.60 -7.51
C ILE A 19 20.18 -5.88 -8.68
N GLY A 20 19.02 -5.25 -8.44
CA GLY A 20 18.26 -4.53 -9.46
C GLY A 20 17.61 -5.43 -10.52
N GLU A 21 17.57 -4.97 -11.78
CA GLU A 21 16.91 -5.66 -12.92
C GLU A 21 17.72 -6.84 -13.52
N LEU A 22 18.95 -7.08 -13.05
CA LEU A 22 19.84 -8.13 -13.55
C LEU A 22 20.13 -9.16 -12.45
N HIS A 23 20.19 -10.44 -12.85
CA HIS A 23 20.50 -11.56 -11.96
C HIS A 23 21.98 -11.92 -12.13
N ASN A 24 22.79 -11.75 -11.09
CA ASN A 24 24.16 -12.28 -11.08
C ASN A 24 24.15 -13.72 -10.55
N GLN A 25 24.80 -14.63 -11.26
CA GLN A 25 24.87 -16.05 -10.91
C GLN A 25 26.33 -16.45 -10.66
N THR A 26 26.64 -16.88 -9.43
CA THR A 26 27.93 -17.48 -9.07
C THR A 26 27.70 -18.96 -8.80
N THR A 27 28.37 -19.84 -9.54
CA THR A 27 28.25 -21.31 -9.36
C THR A 27 29.48 -21.84 -8.63
N ILE A 28 29.27 -22.52 -7.51
CA ILE A 28 30.30 -23.20 -6.73
C ILE A 28 30.18 -24.70 -6.99
N THR A 29 31.25 -25.29 -7.50
CA THR A 29 31.34 -26.73 -7.79
C THR A 29 32.21 -27.39 -6.73
N PRO A 30 31.78 -28.49 -6.09
CA PRO A 30 32.60 -29.17 -5.09
C PRO A 30 33.80 -29.87 -5.73
N LYS A 31 34.93 -29.91 -5.02
CA LYS A 31 36.21 -30.43 -5.53
C LYS A 31 36.22 -31.93 -5.88
N GLY A 32 35.17 -32.68 -5.55
CA GLY A 32 35.04 -34.12 -5.80
C GLY A 32 33.79 -34.53 -6.59
N ALA A 33 33.11 -33.62 -7.30
CA ALA A 33 31.94 -33.96 -8.10
C ALA A 33 32.31 -34.95 -9.22
N ASP A 34 31.71 -36.13 -9.16
CA ASP A 34 31.79 -37.16 -10.20
C ASP A 34 31.11 -36.63 -11.48
N LYS A 35 31.88 -36.41 -12.56
CA LYS A 35 31.42 -35.70 -13.78
C LYS A 35 30.27 -36.41 -14.51
N ASP A 36 30.03 -37.68 -14.19
CA ASP A 36 29.04 -38.54 -14.86
C ASP A 36 27.71 -38.70 -14.11
N LYS A 37 27.55 -38.11 -12.92
CA LYS A 37 26.25 -38.07 -12.23
C LYS A 37 25.50 -36.77 -12.56
N LYS A 38 24.28 -36.87 -13.10
CA LYS A 38 23.32 -35.74 -13.17
C LYS A 38 22.93 -35.31 -11.74
N VAL A 39 23.76 -34.50 -11.11
CA VAL A 39 23.48 -33.97 -9.77
C VAL A 39 22.48 -32.81 -9.89
N LYS A 40 21.35 -32.87 -9.18
CA LYS A 40 20.38 -31.77 -9.10
C LYS A 40 21.05 -30.54 -8.49
N LYS A 41 21.14 -29.44 -9.25
CA LYS A 41 21.64 -28.13 -8.80
C LYS A 41 20.79 -27.57 -7.66
N ILE A 42 21.45 -27.04 -6.63
CA ILE A 42 20.81 -26.31 -5.52
C ILE A 42 20.98 -24.81 -5.75
N TYR A 43 19.92 -24.04 -5.53
CA TYR A 43 19.92 -22.60 -5.72
C TYR A 43 19.88 -21.87 -4.37
N LEU A 44 20.72 -20.85 -4.20
CA LEU A 44 20.75 -20.00 -3.01
C LEU A 44 20.26 -18.59 -3.36
N GLY A 45 19.31 -18.09 -2.59
CA GLY A 45 18.85 -16.69 -2.64
C GLY A 45 19.50 -15.86 -1.54
N HIS A 46 19.68 -14.56 -1.79
CA HIS A 46 20.33 -13.63 -0.87
C HIS A 46 19.39 -12.46 -0.56
N VAL A 47 19.13 -12.18 0.72
CA VAL A 47 18.41 -10.97 1.17
C VAL A 47 19.20 -10.37 2.33
N ASN A 48 19.82 -9.20 2.10
CA ASN A 48 20.75 -8.54 3.04
C ASN A 48 21.86 -9.51 3.50
N ASP A 49 22.24 -9.52 4.78
CA ASP A 49 23.28 -10.42 5.32
C ASP A 49 22.77 -11.86 5.61
N GLN A 50 21.52 -12.18 5.26
CA GLN A 50 20.91 -13.48 5.55
C GLN A 50 20.73 -14.33 4.29
N HIS A 51 21.12 -15.61 4.40
CA HIS A 51 21.01 -16.60 3.34
C HIS A 51 19.77 -17.46 3.58
N TYR A 52 18.90 -17.58 2.58
CA TYR A 52 17.73 -18.47 2.64
C TYR A 52 17.86 -19.59 1.61
N TYR A 53 17.53 -20.81 2.04
CA TYR A 53 17.53 -22.00 1.19
C TYR A 53 16.22 -22.08 0.41
N SER A 54 16.27 -21.94 -0.91
CA SER A 54 15.13 -22.27 -1.78
C SER A 54 15.47 -23.50 -2.61
N LEU A 55 14.84 -24.63 -2.29
CA LEU A 55 15.01 -25.91 -3.02
C LEU A 55 14.29 -25.92 -4.39
N ARG A 56 13.69 -24.79 -4.81
CA ARG A 56 12.81 -24.71 -5.98
C ARG A 56 13.63 -24.52 -7.28
N PRO A 57 13.39 -25.30 -8.34
CA PRO A 57 14.11 -25.18 -9.61
C PRO A 57 13.94 -23.81 -10.30
N LYS A 58 14.92 -23.41 -11.13
CA LYS A 58 14.80 -22.22 -12.00
C LYS A 58 13.57 -22.33 -12.92
N GLY A 59 12.65 -21.38 -12.82
CA GLY A 59 11.39 -21.38 -13.57
C GLY A 59 10.24 -22.16 -12.91
N TRP A 60 10.42 -22.64 -11.68
CA TRP A 60 9.39 -23.30 -10.84
C TRP A 60 8.07 -22.52 -10.83
N GLN A 61 8.11 -21.19 -10.72
CA GLN A 61 6.92 -20.33 -10.70
C GLN A 61 6.00 -20.51 -11.93
N ASN A 62 6.52 -21.04 -13.04
CA ASN A 62 5.78 -21.30 -14.27
C ASN A 62 5.31 -22.75 -14.43
N GLN A 63 5.71 -23.67 -13.55
CA GLN A 63 5.41 -25.10 -13.69
C GLN A 63 4.81 -25.74 -12.43
N TRP A 64 4.98 -25.15 -11.25
CA TRP A 64 4.56 -25.74 -9.98
C TRP A 64 3.07 -26.12 -9.93
N TYR A 65 2.22 -25.28 -10.51
CA TYR A 65 0.78 -25.52 -10.58
C TYR A 65 0.43 -26.71 -11.48
N LYS A 66 1.25 -27.01 -12.51
CA LYS A 66 1.05 -28.19 -13.36
C LYS A 66 1.33 -29.48 -12.59
N ASP A 67 2.33 -29.46 -11.71
CA ASP A 67 2.67 -30.59 -10.86
C ASP A 67 1.70 -30.74 -9.68
N ALA A 68 1.26 -29.63 -9.07
CA ALA A 68 0.22 -29.63 -8.04
C ALA A 68 -1.11 -30.18 -8.57
N ARG A 69 -1.54 -29.71 -9.75
CA ARG A 69 -2.77 -30.17 -10.41
C ARG A 69 -2.70 -31.67 -10.75
N ARG A 70 -1.57 -32.18 -11.25
CA ARG A 70 -1.39 -33.63 -11.48
C ARG A 70 -1.57 -34.46 -10.21
N LYS A 71 -1.11 -33.97 -9.06
CA LYS A 71 -1.29 -34.65 -7.77
C LYS A 71 -2.72 -34.60 -7.26
N GLN A 72 -3.40 -33.46 -7.44
CA GLN A 72 -4.81 -33.29 -7.07
C GLN A 72 -5.72 -34.18 -7.92
N PHE A 73 -5.51 -34.26 -9.23
CA PHE A 73 -6.24 -35.18 -10.11
C PHE A 73 -5.93 -36.66 -9.86
N SER A 74 -4.72 -37.01 -9.43
CA SER A 74 -4.43 -38.38 -9.01
C SER A 74 -5.13 -38.79 -7.70
N GLN A 75 -5.60 -37.82 -6.89
CA GLN A 75 -6.37 -38.06 -5.67
C GLN A 75 -7.89 -38.04 -5.92
N THR A 76 -8.38 -37.27 -6.90
CA THR A 76 -9.82 -37.22 -7.24
C THR A 76 -10.27 -38.31 -8.21
N ASN A 77 -9.34 -38.94 -8.95
CA ASN A 77 -9.67 -40.10 -9.79
C ASN A 77 -10.17 -41.33 -9.01
N ASP A 78 -10.03 -41.35 -7.68
CA ASP A 78 -10.63 -42.37 -6.80
C ASP A 78 -12.09 -42.04 -6.40
N LEU A 79 -12.64 -40.88 -6.79
CA LEU A 79 -13.96 -40.39 -6.36
C LEU A 79 -14.89 -39.93 -7.51
N GLU A 80 -14.40 -39.78 -8.75
CA GLU A 80 -15.18 -39.29 -9.92
C GLU A 80 -15.72 -40.40 -10.86
N GLU A 81 -16.14 -41.55 -10.33
CA GLU A 81 -16.95 -42.53 -11.10
C GLU A 81 -18.47 -42.38 -10.91
N GLN A 82 -18.93 -41.37 -10.16
CA GLN A 82 -20.36 -41.17 -9.89
C GLN A 82 -20.78 -39.70 -9.97
N SER A 83 -20.89 -39.12 -11.17
CA SER A 83 -21.90 -38.08 -11.49
C SER A 83 -21.69 -37.50 -12.89
N ASN A 84 -22.04 -38.27 -13.92
CA ASN A 84 -22.35 -37.71 -15.24
C ASN A 84 -23.85 -37.84 -15.46
N SER A 85 -24.59 -36.74 -15.40
CA SER A 85 -25.76 -36.50 -16.27
C SER A 85 -26.32 -35.08 -16.11
N LEU A 86 -26.82 -34.56 -17.25
CA LEU A 86 -27.82 -33.49 -17.45
C LEU A 86 -27.32 -32.06 -17.77
N GLU A 87 -27.12 -31.87 -19.07
CA GLU A 87 -27.92 -31.06 -20.03
C GLU A 87 -28.18 -29.54 -19.83
N GLU A 88 -28.07 -28.90 -20.99
CA GLU A 88 -28.31 -27.51 -21.36
C GLU A 88 -29.79 -27.09 -21.24
N SER A 89 -30.04 -25.83 -20.86
CA SER A 89 -31.12 -25.05 -21.47
C SER A 89 -30.80 -23.55 -21.40
N SER A 90 -30.92 -22.92 -22.55
CA SER A 90 -30.76 -21.48 -22.79
C SER A 90 -32.05 -20.73 -22.49
N SER A 91 -31.97 -19.62 -21.77
CA SER A 91 -32.97 -18.56 -21.81
C SER A 91 -32.27 -17.19 -21.82
N GLU A 92 -32.87 -16.23 -22.51
CA GLU A 92 -32.34 -14.89 -22.79
C GLU A 92 -32.15 -14.09 -21.48
N GLU A 93 -30.90 -13.87 -21.07
CA GLU A 93 -30.56 -13.12 -19.85
C GLU A 93 -30.18 -11.66 -20.12
N GLU A 94 -30.64 -10.78 -19.21
CA GLU A 94 -30.29 -9.36 -19.09
C GLU A 94 -28.76 -9.12 -19.16
N LEU A 95 -28.38 -7.95 -19.72
CA LEU A 95 -27.01 -7.46 -19.99
C LEU A 95 -26.11 -7.22 -18.75
N THR A 96 -26.23 -8.00 -17.69
CA THR A 96 -25.34 -8.01 -16.53
C THR A 96 -24.26 -9.09 -16.65
N LEU A 97 -23.12 -8.96 -15.95
CA LEU A 97 -22.21 -10.11 -15.77
C LEU A 97 -23.05 -11.28 -15.24
N PRO A 98 -22.93 -12.50 -15.81
CA PRO A 98 -23.78 -13.61 -15.42
C PRO A 98 -23.68 -13.86 -13.93
N CYS A 99 -24.85 -14.02 -13.28
CA CYS A 99 -24.95 -14.31 -11.86
C CYS A 99 -24.07 -15.51 -11.49
N ARG A 100 -22.95 -15.24 -10.81
CA ARG A 100 -22.00 -16.22 -10.24
C ARG A 100 -21.44 -15.68 -8.92
N PRO A 101 -20.93 -16.55 -8.03
CA PRO A 101 -21.62 -17.56 -7.24
C PRO A 101 -22.24 -16.95 -5.95
N SER A 102 -23.54 -17.16 -5.72
CA SER A 102 -24.24 -16.69 -4.51
C SER A 102 -23.66 -17.22 -3.20
N LYS A 103 -22.98 -18.38 -3.24
CA LYS A 103 -22.41 -19.05 -2.06
C LYS A 103 -21.25 -18.29 -1.40
N LEU A 104 -20.44 -17.53 -2.17
CA LEU A 104 -19.33 -16.75 -1.62
C LEU A 104 -19.76 -15.46 -0.89
N ILE A 105 -20.99 -15.00 -1.14
CA ILE A 105 -21.52 -13.73 -0.62
C ILE A 105 -22.12 -13.92 0.78
N ASN A 106 -22.53 -15.16 1.12
CA ASN A 106 -23.14 -15.54 2.40
C ASN A 106 -22.25 -16.52 3.19
N CYS A 107 -20.92 -16.41 3.10
CA CYS A 107 -20.02 -17.32 3.80
C CYS A 107 -20.16 -17.21 5.32
N SER A 108 -20.57 -18.30 5.97
CA SER A 108 -20.44 -18.47 7.41
C SER A 108 -18.97 -18.75 7.79
N PHE A 109 -18.63 -18.65 9.07
CA PHE A 109 -17.29 -18.97 9.59
C PHE A 109 -16.78 -20.36 9.18
N GLN A 110 -17.68 -21.30 8.90
CA GLN A 110 -17.37 -22.69 8.54
C GLN A 110 -17.35 -22.94 7.02
N TYR A 111 -17.52 -21.91 6.20
CA TYR A 111 -17.58 -22.09 4.76
C TYR A 111 -16.21 -22.50 4.18
N ILE A 112 -16.22 -23.63 3.47
CA ILE A 112 -15.10 -24.15 2.69
C ILE A 112 -15.33 -23.79 1.23
N ASP A 113 -14.35 -23.13 0.61
CA ASP A 113 -14.42 -22.80 -0.81
C ASP A 113 -14.40 -24.08 -1.65
N THR A 114 -15.43 -24.28 -2.47
CA THR A 114 -15.60 -25.52 -3.23
C THR A 114 -14.60 -25.71 -4.36
N TYR A 115 -13.84 -24.67 -4.73
CA TYR A 115 -12.94 -24.70 -5.87
C TYR A 115 -11.48 -24.90 -5.44
N SER A 116 -11.08 -24.25 -4.34
CA SER A 116 -9.74 -24.40 -3.76
C SER A 116 -9.70 -25.38 -2.58
N HIS A 117 -10.86 -25.83 -2.08
CA HIS A 117 -11.00 -26.67 -0.89
C HIS A 117 -10.37 -26.07 0.38
N ILE A 118 -10.33 -24.74 0.46
CA ILE A 118 -9.73 -24.02 1.59
C ILE A 118 -10.86 -23.37 2.41
N PRO A 119 -10.88 -23.55 3.74
CA PRO A 119 -11.77 -22.77 4.58
C PRO A 119 -11.48 -21.28 4.43
N ILE A 120 -12.53 -20.49 4.23
CA ILE A 120 -12.41 -19.03 4.04
C ILE A 120 -11.72 -18.36 5.22
N PHE A 121 -11.86 -18.93 6.41
CA PHE A 121 -11.23 -18.43 7.62
C PHE A 121 -9.70 -18.59 7.63
N HIS A 122 -9.17 -19.75 7.21
CA HIS A 122 -7.72 -19.94 7.00
C HIS A 122 -7.19 -18.96 5.94
N MET A 123 -7.92 -18.79 4.84
CA MET A 123 -7.52 -17.85 3.80
C MET A 123 -7.53 -16.40 4.29
N ASN A 124 -8.53 -16.01 5.10
CA ASN A 124 -8.61 -14.70 5.74
C ASN A 124 -7.40 -14.46 6.64
N PHE A 125 -7.05 -15.45 7.46
CA PHE A 125 -5.86 -15.39 8.31
C PHE A 125 -4.61 -15.14 7.45
N ILE A 126 -4.42 -15.92 6.38
CA ILE A 126 -3.26 -15.80 5.49
C ILE A 126 -3.17 -14.41 4.87
N ILE A 127 -4.23 -13.88 4.25
CA ILE A 127 -4.14 -12.57 3.61
C ILE A 127 -3.90 -11.43 4.61
N LYS A 128 -4.53 -11.49 5.80
CA LYS A 128 -4.39 -10.44 6.81
C LYS A 128 -3.00 -10.41 7.43
N ASN A 129 -2.34 -11.58 7.56
CA ASN A 129 -1.02 -11.68 8.19
C ASN A 129 0.15 -11.62 7.20
N VAL A 130 -0.03 -12.15 5.98
CA VAL A 130 1.01 -12.14 4.93
C VAL A 130 0.96 -10.83 4.12
N LEU A 131 -0.24 -10.31 3.85
CA LEU A 131 -0.47 -9.07 3.11
C LEU A 131 -1.32 -8.07 3.91
N PRO A 132 -0.87 -7.66 5.11
CA PRO A 132 -1.57 -6.63 5.87
C PRO A 132 -1.59 -5.31 5.09
N GLN A 133 -2.62 -4.49 5.34
CA GLN A 133 -2.75 -3.17 4.72
C GLN A 133 -1.48 -2.32 4.83
N ASN A 134 -0.72 -2.44 5.92
CA ASN A 134 0.53 -1.69 6.14
C ASN A 134 1.66 -2.07 5.17
N ASN A 135 1.64 -3.28 4.60
CA ASN A 135 2.59 -3.71 3.58
C ASN A 135 2.19 -3.25 2.17
N ILE A 136 0.98 -2.68 2.03
CA ILE A 136 0.40 -2.22 0.79
C ILE A 136 0.38 -0.69 0.81
N TYR A 137 0.86 -0.06 -0.26
CA TYR A 137 0.78 1.39 -0.39
C TYR A 137 0.28 1.86 -1.74
N THR A 138 -0.32 3.03 -1.71
CA THR A 138 -0.68 3.81 -2.88
C THR A 138 0.52 4.71 -3.22
N PRO A 139 1.23 4.49 -4.34
CA PRO A 139 2.48 5.19 -4.65
C PRO A 139 2.32 6.71 -4.83
N TYR A 140 1.08 7.19 -5.00
CA TYR A 140 0.77 8.60 -5.15
C TYR A 140 -0.46 8.92 -4.30
N ARG A 141 -0.33 9.88 -3.38
CA ARG A 141 -1.45 10.57 -2.74
C ARG A 141 -1.32 12.05 -3.06
N PHE A 142 -2.27 12.57 -3.83
CA PHE A 142 -2.46 14.02 -3.91
C PHE A 142 -3.23 14.43 -2.65
N CYS A 143 -2.57 15.18 -1.75
CA CYS A 143 -3.27 15.77 -0.61
C CYS A 143 -4.31 16.77 -1.12
N GLY A 144 -5.53 16.62 -0.63
CA GLY A 144 -6.75 17.21 -1.16
C GLY A 144 -6.74 18.73 -1.31
N GLY A 145 -7.44 19.15 -2.35
CA GLY A 145 -7.57 20.52 -2.81
C GLY A 145 -7.59 20.45 -4.34
N LYS A 146 -8.48 21.19 -5.02
CA LYS A 146 -8.43 21.36 -6.47
C LYS A 146 -7.05 21.88 -6.84
N THR A 147 -6.09 21.00 -7.06
CA THR A 147 -4.71 21.37 -7.34
C THR A 147 -4.67 21.66 -8.83
N HIS A 148 -4.98 22.91 -9.14
CA HIS A 148 -4.68 23.50 -10.43
C HIS A 148 -3.17 23.38 -10.63
N ILE A 149 -2.71 22.37 -11.38
CA ILE A 149 -1.29 22.26 -11.76
C ILE A 149 -1.04 23.35 -12.79
N VAL A 150 -0.73 24.57 -12.33
CA VAL A 150 -0.38 25.69 -13.20
C VAL A 150 1.10 25.61 -13.50
N SER A 151 1.45 25.25 -14.73
CA SER A 151 2.83 25.37 -15.22
C SER A 151 3.18 26.84 -15.43
N VAL A 152 4.31 27.30 -14.89
CA VAL A 152 4.83 28.67 -15.01
C VAL A 152 5.09 29.08 -16.47
N ALA A 153 5.11 28.13 -17.42
CA ALA A 153 5.29 28.39 -18.86
C ALA A 153 3.99 28.35 -19.69
N CYS A 154 2.86 27.93 -19.10
CA CYS A 154 1.57 27.89 -19.77
C CYS A 154 0.46 27.87 -18.73
N GLN A 155 -0.35 28.93 -18.65
CA GLN A 155 -1.64 28.97 -17.96
C GLN A 155 -2.62 27.95 -18.59
N LYS A 156 -2.37 26.65 -18.43
CA LYS A 156 -3.26 25.58 -18.90
C LYS A 156 -3.62 24.71 -17.69
N GLU A 157 -4.90 24.68 -17.37
CA GLU A 157 -5.47 23.89 -16.27
C GLU A 157 -5.45 22.40 -16.63
N TRP A 158 -5.05 21.56 -15.67
CA TRP A 158 -5.06 20.10 -15.77
C TRP A 158 -5.99 19.54 -14.69
N GLU A 159 -6.73 18.50 -15.03
CA GLU A 159 -7.61 17.78 -14.11
C GLU A 159 -7.05 16.37 -13.85
N ILE A 160 -7.16 15.89 -12.61
CA ILE A 160 -6.64 14.59 -12.19
C ILE A 160 -7.82 13.61 -12.09
N ALA A 161 -7.68 12.42 -12.67
CA ALA A 161 -8.66 11.35 -12.50
C ALA A 161 -8.02 9.95 -12.67
N GLY A 162 -8.78 8.91 -12.34
CA GLY A 162 -8.38 7.51 -12.46
C GLY A 162 -7.72 6.94 -11.21
N SER A 163 -7.06 5.77 -11.35
CA SER A 163 -6.70 4.88 -10.24
C SER A 163 -5.88 5.52 -9.11
N CYS A 164 -5.01 6.49 -9.40
CA CYS A 164 -4.25 7.19 -8.36
C CYS A 164 -5.16 8.07 -7.50
N GLU A 165 -6.02 8.86 -8.14
CA GLU A 165 -6.93 9.79 -7.46
C GLU A 165 -7.95 9.05 -6.60
N GLU A 166 -8.37 7.87 -7.05
CA GLU A 166 -9.32 7.01 -6.34
C GLU A 166 -8.68 6.21 -5.18
N GLY A 167 -7.35 6.22 -5.09
CA GLY A 167 -6.60 5.39 -4.15
C GLY A 167 -6.59 3.90 -4.50
N LEU A 168 -6.77 3.53 -5.77
CA LEU A 168 -6.77 2.16 -6.28
C LEU A 168 -5.44 1.74 -6.95
N SER A 169 -4.53 2.68 -7.22
CA SER A 169 -3.15 2.36 -7.61
C SER A 169 -2.40 1.76 -6.42
N VAL A 170 -1.71 0.64 -6.64
CA VAL A 170 -1.17 -0.17 -5.56
C VAL A 170 0.24 -0.68 -5.84
N ASN A 171 1.05 -0.77 -4.78
CA ASN A 171 2.33 -1.47 -4.76
C ASN A 171 2.59 -2.07 -3.36
N VAL A 172 3.62 -2.91 -3.26
CA VAL A 172 4.02 -3.58 -2.02
C VAL A 172 5.34 -2.99 -1.51
N TYR A 173 5.44 -2.71 -0.21
CA TYR A 173 6.71 -2.30 0.40
C TYR A 173 7.69 -3.49 0.41
N THR A 174 8.88 -3.32 -0.14
CA THR A 174 9.96 -4.31 0.00
C THR A 174 10.75 -4.04 1.29
N SER A 175 11.40 -5.06 1.85
CA SER A 175 12.22 -4.94 3.07
C SER A 175 13.34 -3.88 2.97
N SER A 176 13.83 -3.59 1.76
CA SER A 176 14.75 -2.48 1.49
C SER A 176 14.15 -1.08 1.71
N ILE A 177 12.84 -0.91 1.52
CA ILE A 177 12.15 0.39 1.64
C ILE A 177 11.78 0.70 3.10
N GLN A 178 11.63 -0.32 3.95
CA GLN A 178 11.30 -0.11 5.37
C GLN A 178 12.45 0.56 6.15
N ASN A 179 13.71 0.31 5.77
CA ASN A 179 14.88 0.93 6.39
C ASN A 179 15.18 2.34 5.82
N ASP A 180 14.67 2.67 4.63
CA ASP A 180 14.90 3.94 3.93
C ASP A 180 13.91 5.05 4.29
N ARG A 181 13.16 4.93 5.40
CA ARG A 181 12.38 6.06 5.95
C ARG A 181 13.25 7.26 6.36
N GLY A 182 14.58 7.16 6.24
CA GLY A 182 15.57 8.17 6.62
C GLY A 182 16.51 8.66 5.52
N MET A 183 16.62 8.03 4.35
CA MET A 183 17.46 8.53 3.26
C MET A 183 16.78 8.33 1.91
N GLY A 184 16.44 9.44 1.26
CA GLY A 184 15.97 9.41 -0.12
C GLY A 184 17.08 8.92 -1.05
N ASN A 185 16.77 7.94 -1.90
CA ASN A 185 16.78 8.10 -3.37
C ASN A 185 16.82 6.81 -4.20
N GLU A 186 16.99 5.61 -3.63
CA GLU A 186 17.44 4.49 -4.49
C GLU A 186 16.41 3.42 -4.92
N SER A 187 15.15 3.46 -4.50
CA SER A 187 14.15 2.43 -4.89
C SER A 187 13.02 2.88 -5.84
N LEU A 188 13.01 4.14 -6.30
CA LEU A 188 11.94 4.71 -7.15
C LEU A 188 12.06 4.41 -8.65
N ASN A 189 13.10 3.72 -9.11
CA ASN A 189 13.40 3.62 -10.55
C ASN A 189 12.45 2.71 -11.37
N ALA A 190 11.57 1.93 -10.74
CA ALA A 190 10.68 0.99 -11.45
C ALA A 190 9.17 1.33 -11.37
N VAL A 191 8.78 2.62 -11.31
CA VAL A 191 7.34 2.95 -11.40
C VAL A 191 6.79 2.63 -12.80
N LYS A 192 5.90 1.64 -12.86
CA LYS A 192 5.19 1.19 -14.07
C LYS A 192 4.04 2.12 -14.43
N ALA A 193 3.70 2.19 -15.71
CA ALA A 193 2.67 3.09 -16.26
C ALA A 193 1.28 2.95 -15.60
N SER A 194 0.92 1.77 -15.08
CA SER A 194 -0.36 1.53 -14.39
C SER A 194 -0.46 2.22 -13.03
N ASN A 195 0.67 2.64 -12.47
CA ASN A 195 0.74 3.29 -11.17
C ASN A 195 0.95 4.80 -11.32
N LEU A 196 1.11 5.33 -12.53
CA LEU A 196 1.27 6.76 -12.76
C LEU A 196 -0.08 7.47 -12.70
N PRO A 197 -0.14 8.70 -12.18
CA PRO A 197 -1.35 9.50 -12.21
C PRO A 197 -1.72 9.90 -13.63
N ASN A 198 -3.03 9.93 -13.92
CA ASN A 198 -3.55 10.42 -15.19
C ASN A 198 -3.93 11.90 -15.06
N LEU A 199 -3.37 12.72 -15.96
CA LEU A 199 -3.70 14.13 -16.12
C LEU A 199 -4.53 14.31 -17.39
N PHE A 200 -5.67 14.96 -17.24
CA PHE A 200 -6.64 15.24 -18.28
C PHE A 200 -6.57 16.71 -18.68
N LYS A 201 -6.55 16.95 -19.99
CA LYS A 201 -6.55 18.29 -20.57
C LYS A 201 -7.65 18.45 -21.59
N GLN A 202 -8.49 19.46 -21.35
CA GLN A 202 -9.60 19.77 -22.23
C GLN A 202 -9.10 20.30 -23.59
N ILE A 203 -9.70 19.80 -24.67
CA ILE A 203 -9.53 20.26 -26.03
C ILE A 203 -10.56 21.37 -26.29
N GLY A 204 -10.12 22.64 -26.22
CA GLY A 204 -10.97 23.80 -26.54
C GLY A 204 -12.23 23.92 -25.67
N LYS A 205 -13.07 24.93 -25.95
CA LYS A 205 -14.37 25.16 -25.29
C LYS A 205 -15.57 24.86 -26.20
N GLN A 206 -15.39 24.06 -27.26
CA GLN A 206 -16.45 23.76 -28.22
C GLN A 206 -17.64 23.09 -27.51
N VAL A 207 -18.85 23.46 -27.93
CA VAL A 207 -20.09 22.90 -27.38
C VAL A 207 -20.41 21.63 -28.15
N LEU A 208 -20.45 20.49 -27.45
CA LEU A 208 -20.80 19.19 -28.02
C LEU A 208 -22.31 18.97 -27.88
N VAL A 209 -22.98 18.64 -28.97
CA VAL A 209 -24.45 18.42 -29.03
C VAL A 209 -24.74 17.06 -29.67
N PHE A 210 -25.78 16.34 -29.24
CA PHE A 210 -26.18 15.06 -29.84
C PHE A 210 -27.02 15.26 -31.11
N ASN A 211 -26.94 14.32 -32.08
CA ASN A 211 -27.68 14.36 -33.35
C ASN A 211 -29.21 14.62 -33.20
N ASP A 212 -29.82 14.20 -32.09
CA ASP A 212 -31.27 14.26 -31.88
C ASP A 212 -31.77 15.61 -31.33
N GLU A 213 -30.89 16.61 -31.15
CA GLU A 213 -31.25 17.92 -30.59
C GLU A 213 -31.36 19.00 -31.68
N SER A 214 -32.49 19.72 -31.70
CA SER A 214 -32.64 20.91 -32.54
C SER A 214 -31.79 22.06 -31.99
N TYR A 215 -30.74 22.47 -32.70
CA TYR A 215 -29.86 23.56 -32.28
C TYR A 215 -29.67 24.59 -33.41
N GLU A 216 -29.69 25.88 -33.05
CA GLU A 216 -29.39 26.97 -33.99
C GLU A 216 -27.89 27.00 -34.30
N ALA A 217 -27.54 26.74 -35.56
CA ALA A 217 -26.16 26.63 -36.04
C ALA A 217 -25.29 27.82 -35.62
N LYS A 218 -24.42 27.61 -34.64
CA LYS A 218 -23.29 28.48 -34.32
C LYS A 218 -22.00 27.80 -34.76
N ASN A 219 -21.05 28.59 -35.25
CA ASN A 219 -19.77 28.13 -35.82
C ASN A 219 -18.85 27.33 -34.85
N ASP A 220 -19.22 27.24 -33.56
CA ASP A 220 -18.47 26.59 -32.48
C ASP A 220 -19.11 25.28 -31.95
N VAL A 221 -20.12 24.74 -32.65
CA VAL A 221 -20.85 23.53 -32.25
C VAL A 221 -20.36 22.32 -33.06
N ALA A 222 -19.99 21.26 -32.36
CA ALA A 222 -19.70 19.97 -32.96
C ALA A 222 -20.76 18.93 -32.54
N VAL A 223 -21.19 18.11 -33.49
CA VAL A 223 -22.28 17.16 -33.32
C VAL A 223 -21.72 15.76 -33.08
N ILE A 224 -22.21 15.10 -32.04
CA ILE A 224 -21.91 13.71 -31.70
C ILE A 224 -22.80 12.82 -32.56
N ASP A 225 -22.15 12.06 -33.44
CA ASP A 225 -22.75 11.14 -34.40
C ASP A 225 -22.34 9.71 -34.10
N SER A 226 -23.21 8.98 -33.39
CA SER A 226 -23.00 7.58 -33.03
C SER A 226 -23.62 6.61 -34.05
N GLU A 227 -24.06 7.08 -35.22
CA GLU A 227 -24.60 6.19 -36.25
C GLU A 227 -23.48 5.32 -36.82
N ASN A 228 -23.71 4.00 -36.88
CA ASN A 228 -22.78 3.00 -37.42
C ASN A 228 -21.44 2.86 -36.66
N THR A 229 -21.34 3.34 -35.41
CA THR A 229 -20.19 3.07 -34.53
C THR A 229 -20.47 1.90 -33.59
N SER A 230 -19.39 1.34 -33.01
CA SER A 230 -19.54 0.35 -31.93
C SER A 230 -20.02 1.04 -30.64
N PRO A 231 -20.74 0.34 -29.74
CA PRO A 231 -21.17 0.91 -28.47
C PRO A 231 -20.01 1.54 -27.67
N GLY A 232 -20.21 2.78 -27.21
CA GLY A 232 -19.17 3.54 -26.51
C GLY A 232 -18.19 4.31 -27.40
N PHE A 233 -18.38 4.27 -28.73
CA PHE A 233 -17.62 5.04 -29.70
C PHE A 233 -18.54 5.94 -30.53
N THR A 234 -18.01 7.03 -31.06
CA THR A 234 -18.80 8.03 -31.80
C THR A 234 -17.92 8.79 -32.78
N TYR A 235 -18.52 9.42 -33.78
CA TYR A 235 -17.89 10.43 -34.62
C TYR A 235 -18.26 11.82 -34.12
N VAL A 236 -17.39 12.80 -34.37
CA VAL A 236 -17.65 14.21 -34.01
C VAL A 236 -17.70 15.02 -35.29
N LYS A 237 -18.90 15.31 -35.77
CA LYS A 237 -19.16 16.03 -37.02
C LYS A 237 -19.12 17.53 -36.80
N SER A 238 -18.51 18.25 -37.73
CA SER A 238 -18.46 19.72 -37.74
C SER A 238 -19.46 20.30 -38.73
N HIS A 239 -20.10 21.41 -38.36
CA HIS A 239 -20.90 22.20 -39.29
C HIS A 239 -20.04 23.11 -40.20
N ASN A 240 -18.76 23.34 -39.85
CA ASN A 240 -17.87 24.16 -40.67
C ASN A 240 -17.43 23.40 -41.94
N GLN A 241 -17.81 23.93 -43.11
CA GLN A 241 -17.50 23.37 -44.43
C GLN A 241 -16.08 23.72 -44.94
N SER A 242 -15.19 24.20 -44.07
CA SER A 242 -13.83 24.60 -44.48
C SER A 242 -12.79 23.66 -43.90
N PRO A 243 -11.83 23.16 -44.70
CA PRO A 243 -10.75 22.30 -44.20
C PRO A 243 -9.90 23.07 -43.17
N GLN A 244 -9.92 22.56 -41.95
CA GLN A 244 -9.14 23.03 -40.81
C GLN A 244 -8.20 21.90 -40.38
N ILE A 245 -7.03 22.21 -39.81
CA ILE A 245 -5.95 21.24 -39.49
C ILE A 245 -6.43 20.05 -38.64
N PHE A 246 -7.47 20.23 -37.83
CA PHE A 246 -8.00 19.21 -36.92
C PHE A 246 -9.17 18.40 -37.49
N TYR A 247 -9.62 18.66 -38.71
CA TYR A 247 -10.80 18.00 -39.30
C TYR A 247 -10.42 17.20 -40.55
N LYS A 248 -11.06 16.04 -40.73
CA LYS A 248 -10.92 15.15 -41.88
C LYS A 248 -12.25 15.08 -42.63
N GLU A 249 -12.21 15.27 -43.94
CA GLU A 249 -13.37 15.09 -44.79
C GLU A 249 -13.61 13.60 -45.09
N VAL A 250 -14.83 13.14 -44.88
CA VAL A 250 -15.29 11.78 -45.22
C VAL A 250 -16.66 11.89 -45.87
N ASN A 251 -16.79 11.42 -47.12
CA ASN A 251 -18.04 11.44 -47.90
C ASN A 251 -18.75 12.81 -47.91
N GLY A 252 -18.00 13.91 -48.06
CA GLY A 252 -18.55 15.27 -48.12
C GLY A 252 -18.98 15.87 -46.77
N SER A 253 -18.68 15.20 -45.65
CA SER A 253 -18.86 15.71 -44.28
C SER A 253 -17.52 15.86 -43.57
N TYR A 254 -17.37 16.89 -42.73
CA TYR A 254 -16.15 17.12 -41.96
C TYR A 254 -16.27 16.55 -40.55
N PHE A 255 -15.31 15.72 -40.15
CA PHE A 255 -15.24 15.10 -38.83
C PHE A 255 -13.97 15.52 -38.08
N LEU A 256 -14.06 15.68 -36.77
CA LEU A 256 -12.91 15.97 -35.92
C LEU A 256 -11.97 14.76 -35.93
N SER A 257 -10.76 14.95 -36.45
CA SER A 257 -9.78 13.87 -36.56
C SER A 257 -9.13 13.61 -35.21
N ASN A 258 -9.30 12.40 -34.67
CA ASN A 258 -8.51 11.95 -33.53
C ASN A 258 -7.00 11.88 -33.89
N ALA A 259 -6.69 11.59 -35.16
CA ALA A 259 -5.34 11.42 -35.65
C ALA A 259 -4.57 12.75 -35.64
N ALA A 260 -5.25 13.89 -35.77
CA ALA A 260 -4.65 15.21 -35.57
C ALA A 260 -4.13 15.42 -34.13
N PHE A 261 -4.83 14.85 -33.15
CA PHE A 261 -4.41 14.87 -31.74
C PHE A 261 -3.30 13.84 -31.46
N HIS A 262 -3.22 12.76 -32.24
CA HIS A 262 -2.09 11.83 -32.23
C HIS A 262 -0.87 12.31 -33.05
N SER A 263 -1.06 13.10 -34.11
CA SER A 263 0.01 13.59 -35.00
C SER A 263 0.64 14.88 -34.49
N GLY A 264 -0.11 15.73 -33.78
CA GLY A 264 0.45 16.75 -32.88
C GLY A 264 1.29 16.15 -31.74
N MET A 265 1.08 14.87 -31.39
CA MET A 265 2.00 14.11 -30.52
C MET A 265 3.25 13.56 -31.26
N ASN A 266 3.25 13.54 -32.60
CA ASN A 266 4.35 12.98 -33.42
C ASN A 266 5.19 14.03 -34.18
N ALA A 267 4.70 15.27 -34.37
CA ALA A 267 5.38 16.33 -35.12
C ALA A 267 6.58 16.97 -34.38
N HIS A 268 6.73 16.71 -33.08
CA HIS A 268 8.03 16.74 -32.42
C HIS A 268 8.53 15.30 -32.34
N GLY A 269 9.67 14.99 -32.94
CA GLY A 269 10.19 13.63 -33.04
C GLY A 269 10.10 12.83 -31.74
N THR A 270 9.62 11.58 -31.86
CA THR A 270 9.69 10.51 -30.86
C THR A 270 9.22 10.89 -29.44
N TRP A 271 7.91 10.85 -29.21
CA TRP A 271 7.32 10.80 -27.87
C TRP A 271 6.60 9.45 -27.67
N LYS A 272 7.37 8.36 -27.50
CA LYS A 272 6.90 7.22 -26.69
C LYS A 272 6.39 7.80 -25.36
N LYS A 273 5.18 7.46 -24.88
CA LYS A 273 4.63 7.79 -23.53
C LYS A 273 5.63 8.60 -22.68
N ARG A 274 5.73 9.92 -22.87
CA ARG A 274 6.76 10.65 -22.13
C ARG A 274 6.26 10.88 -20.71
N LYS A 275 6.99 10.28 -19.77
CA LYS A 275 6.99 10.64 -18.35
C LYS A 275 7.26 12.15 -18.27
N MET A 276 6.24 12.97 -17.98
CA MET A 276 6.46 14.40 -17.74
C MET A 276 6.95 14.56 -16.31
N HIS A 277 8.15 15.10 -16.10
CA HIS A 277 8.66 15.42 -14.76
C HIS A 277 8.10 16.78 -14.33
N ILE A 278 7.21 16.79 -13.33
CA ILE A 278 6.74 18.03 -12.71
C ILE A 278 7.86 18.56 -11.80
N LYS A 279 8.31 19.79 -12.02
CA LYS A 279 9.22 20.50 -11.10
C LYS A 279 8.37 21.46 -10.25
N ASN A 280 8.13 21.07 -8.99
CA ASN A 280 7.41 21.80 -7.93
C ASN A 280 5.88 21.96 -8.13
N PRO A 281 5.07 21.82 -7.07
CA PRO A 281 5.12 22.68 -5.88
C PRO A 281 5.18 21.93 -4.53
N HIS A 282 5.81 22.55 -3.52
CA HIS A 282 5.80 22.22 -2.10
C HIS A 282 5.69 20.72 -1.71
N ARG A 283 6.85 20.07 -1.56
CA ARG A 283 7.09 18.85 -0.76
C ARG A 283 6.17 17.65 -1.00
N ILE A 284 5.84 17.29 -2.24
CA ILE A 284 5.30 15.95 -2.54
C ILE A 284 5.97 15.40 -3.80
N PHE A 285 6.93 14.49 -3.58
CA PHE A 285 7.64 13.61 -4.53
C PHE A 285 8.54 14.23 -5.62
N GLN A 286 9.77 13.72 -5.68
CA GLN A 286 10.83 14.14 -6.61
C GLN A 286 10.72 13.32 -7.91
N LYS A 287 10.67 13.99 -9.07
CA LYS A 287 10.67 13.45 -10.45
C LYS A 287 9.43 12.62 -10.87
N ASP A 288 8.24 12.96 -10.42
CA ASP A 288 7.07 12.14 -10.75
C ASP A 288 6.63 12.24 -12.20
N ALA A 289 6.46 11.07 -12.81
CA ALA A 289 5.95 10.88 -14.15
C ALA A 289 4.41 10.80 -14.12
N CYS A 290 3.74 11.45 -15.07
CA CYS A 290 2.29 11.36 -15.24
C CYS A 290 1.93 10.91 -16.67
N MET A 291 0.74 10.31 -16.81
CA MET A 291 0.13 9.97 -18.09
C MET A 291 -0.82 11.09 -18.51
N ILE A 292 -0.69 11.61 -19.74
CA ILE A 292 -1.49 12.73 -20.21
C ILE A 292 -2.55 12.25 -21.21
N PHE A 293 -3.80 12.70 -21.00
CA PHE A 293 -4.94 12.45 -21.87
C PHE A 293 -5.58 13.77 -22.30
N TYR A 294 -5.86 13.88 -23.60
CA TYR A 294 -6.66 14.97 -24.15
C TYR A 294 -8.12 14.54 -24.22
N TYR A 295 -9.04 15.46 -23.95
CA TYR A 295 -10.46 15.12 -23.94
C TYR A 295 -11.36 16.29 -24.37
N GLY A 296 -12.52 15.99 -24.94
CA GLY A 296 -13.66 16.90 -25.08
C GLY A 296 -14.67 16.66 -23.95
N LYS A 297 -15.22 17.71 -23.37
CA LYS A 297 -16.21 17.58 -22.29
C LYS A 297 -17.59 17.33 -22.88
N CYS A 298 -18.20 16.21 -22.53
CA CYS A 298 -19.55 15.88 -22.99
C CYS A 298 -20.58 16.36 -21.96
N PRO A 299 -21.56 17.20 -22.33
CA PRO A 299 -22.49 17.80 -21.38
C PRO A 299 -23.55 16.81 -20.84
N ARG A 300 -23.80 15.71 -21.55
CA ARG A 300 -24.71 14.63 -21.16
C ARG A 300 -24.10 13.28 -21.46
N TRP A 301 -24.59 12.24 -20.79
CA TRP A 301 -24.14 10.87 -21.05
C TRP A 301 -24.77 10.30 -22.32
N PRO A 302 -24.08 9.38 -23.03
CA PRO A 302 -24.64 8.68 -24.18
C PRO A 302 -25.85 7.84 -23.78
N LYS A 303 -26.82 7.68 -24.70
CA LYS A 303 -28.07 6.92 -24.46
C LYS A 303 -27.80 5.47 -24.08
N GLU A 304 -26.73 4.90 -24.60
CA GLU A 304 -26.22 3.56 -24.33
C GLU A 304 -25.90 3.37 -22.83
N ALA A 305 -25.60 4.45 -22.10
CA ALA A 305 -25.38 4.39 -20.66
C ALA A 305 -26.68 4.34 -19.82
N SER A 306 -27.85 4.52 -20.42
CA SER A 306 -29.13 4.57 -19.69
C SER A 306 -29.44 3.26 -18.96
N LYS A 307 -28.98 2.11 -19.49
CA LYS A 307 -29.16 0.79 -18.84
C LYS A 307 -28.41 0.67 -17.52
N TRP A 308 -27.31 1.43 -17.34
CA TRP A 308 -26.60 1.47 -16.08
C TRP A 308 -27.48 2.05 -14.95
N ILE A 309 -28.33 3.02 -15.25
CA ILE A 309 -29.20 3.68 -14.26
C ILE A 309 -30.21 2.68 -13.67
N LEU A 310 -30.85 1.90 -14.55
CA LEU A 310 -31.94 0.98 -14.22
C LEU A 310 -31.47 -0.37 -13.65
N ARG A 311 -30.16 -0.58 -13.51
CA ARG A 311 -29.60 -1.85 -13.05
C ARG A 311 -29.96 -2.15 -11.59
N LYS A 312 -30.30 -3.41 -11.31
CA LYS A 312 -30.50 -3.92 -9.95
C LYS A 312 -29.17 -3.97 -9.19
N ARG A 313 -29.18 -3.54 -7.92
CA ARG A 313 -27.99 -3.44 -7.06
C ARG A 313 -28.25 -4.14 -5.71
N PRO A 314 -28.02 -5.45 -5.62
CA PRO A 314 -28.25 -6.21 -4.39
C PRO A 314 -27.56 -5.65 -3.14
N SER A 315 -26.35 -5.08 -3.27
CA SER A 315 -25.62 -4.49 -2.14
C SER A 315 -26.18 -3.14 -1.68
N GLY A 316 -27.03 -2.50 -2.49
CA GLY A 316 -27.44 -1.10 -2.32
C GLY A 316 -26.38 -0.06 -2.71
N TRP A 317 -25.22 -0.48 -3.23
CA TRP A 317 -24.18 0.43 -3.74
C TRP A 317 -24.25 0.55 -5.28
N PRO A 318 -24.06 1.74 -5.86
CA PRO A 318 -24.11 3.05 -5.19
C PRO A 318 -25.51 3.36 -4.65
N SER A 319 -25.59 4.17 -3.61
CA SER A 319 -26.88 4.67 -3.09
C SER A 319 -27.58 5.55 -4.13
N THR A 320 -28.90 5.70 -4.02
CA THR A 320 -29.68 6.55 -4.94
C THR A 320 -29.15 7.98 -5.03
N SER A 321 -28.78 8.57 -3.89
CA SER A 321 -28.18 9.93 -3.84
C SER A 321 -26.84 9.99 -4.57
N LEU A 322 -25.96 8.99 -4.37
CA LEU A 322 -24.67 8.92 -5.05
C LEU A 322 -24.84 8.74 -6.57
N LEU A 323 -25.81 7.93 -6.99
CA LEU A 323 -26.15 7.73 -8.39
C LEU A 323 -26.61 9.05 -9.05
N GLU A 324 -27.56 9.76 -8.44
CA GLU A 324 -28.05 11.06 -8.94
C GLU A 324 -26.94 12.11 -9.05
N GLN A 325 -26.02 12.14 -8.09
CA GLN A 325 -24.87 13.04 -8.13
C GLN A 325 -23.88 12.62 -9.23
N THR A 326 -23.66 11.33 -9.43
CA THR A 326 -22.77 10.80 -10.46
C THR A 326 -23.28 11.16 -11.87
N LEU A 327 -24.59 11.11 -12.10
CA LEU A 327 -25.20 11.49 -13.38
C LEU A 327 -25.02 12.99 -13.72
N LYS A 328 -24.75 13.84 -12.72
CA LYS A 328 -24.41 15.26 -12.93
C LYS A 328 -22.94 15.45 -13.34
N VAL A 329 -22.11 14.44 -13.17
CA VAL A 329 -20.69 14.47 -13.57
C VAL A 329 -20.60 14.23 -15.08
N PRO A 330 -19.95 15.13 -15.85
CA PRO A 330 -19.81 14.99 -17.30
C PRO A 330 -18.98 13.74 -17.65
N CYS A 331 -19.39 13.01 -18.69
CA CYS A 331 -18.48 12.06 -19.32
C CYS A 331 -17.54 12.78 -20.30
N LEU A 332 -16.45 12.12 -20.67
CA LEU A 332 -15.41 12.68 -21.52
C LEU A 332 -15.45 12.01 -22.90
N LEU A 333 -14.96 12.70 -23.92
CA LEU A 333 -14.67 12.14 -25.24
C LEU A 333 -13.17 12.17 -25.46
N THR A 334 -12.56 11.00 -25.60
CA THR A 334 -11.11 10.86 -25.77
C THR A 334 -10.74 10.43 -27.19
N PRO A 335 -9.58 10.85 -27.73
CA PRO A 335 -9.11 10.47 -29.05
C PRO A 335 -8.61 9.02 -29.00
N LYS A 336 -9.55 8.07 -29.02
CA LYS A 336 -9.33 6.63 -29.10
C LYS A 336 -10.38 6.03 -30.03
N TYR A 337 -9.97 5.00 -30.76
CA TYR A 337 -10.81 4.29 -31.71
C TYR A 337 -11.00 2.83 -31.31
N CYS A 338 -12.10 2.25 -31.77
CA CYS A 338 -12.40 0.83 -31.67
C CYS A 338 -11.39 0.04 -32.51
N PRO A 339 -10.78 -1.05 -31.98
CA PRO A 339 -9.81 -1.86 -32.72
C PRO A 339 -10.32 -2.40 -34.07
N PHE A 340 -11.63 -2.50 -34.24
CA PHE A 340 -12.29 -2.98 -35.47
C PHE A 340 -12.97 -1.86 -36.28
N SER A 341 -12.66 -0.60 -35.98
CA SER A 341 -13.26 0.54 -36.67
C SER A 341 -12.90 0.58 -38.15
N ARG A 342 -13.88 0.94 -38.98
CA ARG A 342 -13.68 1.21 -40.41
C ARG A 342 -13.03 2.58 -40.65
N ASN A 343 -13.18 3.51 -39.70
CA ASN A 343 -12.71 4.89 -39.81
C ASN A 343 -11.95 5.31 -38.53
N PRO A 344 -10.81 4.65 -38.21
CA PRO A 344 -10.13 4.86 -36.94
C PRO A 344 -9.61 6.28 -36.73
N ASP A 345 -9.32 7.05 -37.79
CA ASP A 345 -8.74 8.40 -37.69
C ASP A 345 -9.72 9.50 -37.20
N ILE A 346 -11.02 9.20 -37.16
CA ILE A 346 -12.10 10.16 -36.83
C ILE A 346 -13.01 9.66 -35.71
N GLU A 347 -12.74 8.46 -35.19
CA GLU A 347 -13.56 7.85 -34.14
C GLU A 347 -13.08 8.30 -32.75
N TRP A 348 -14.02 8.59 -31.87
CA TRP A 348 -13.78 9.01 -30.50
C TRP A 348 -14.43 8.03 -29.54
N MET A 349 -13.89 7.92 -28.33
CA MET A 349 -14.38 7.00 -27.30
C MET A 349 -14.93 7.77 -26.12
N PHE A 350 -16.12 7.40 -25.66
CA PHE A 350 -16.65 7.86 -24.38
C PHE A 350 -15.77 7.32 -23.23
N ASP A 351 -15.33 8.21 -22.36
CA ASP A 351 -14.48 7.90 -21.22
C ASP A 351 -15.14 8.43 -19.95
N PHE A 352 -15.34 7.54 -18.98
CA PHE A 352 -16.06 7.80 -17.74
C PHE A 352 -15.10 7.99 -16.56
N SER A 353 -13.83 8.33 -16.78
CA SER A 353 -12.84 8.53 -15.72
C SER A 353 -13.33 9.51 -14.62
N PHE A 354 -14.05 10.58 -14.98
CA PHE A 354 -14.59 11.53 -13.99
C PHE A 354 -15.75 10.94 -13.17
N PRO A 355 -16.83 10.41 -13.79
CA PRO A 355 -17.86 9.67 -13.06
C PRO A 355 -17.32 8.52 -12.20
N GLU A 356 -16.36 7.77 -12.72
CA GLU A 356 -15.70 6.66 -12.03
C GLU A 356 -14.91 7.14 -10.81
N THR A 357 -14.12 8.20 -10.95
CA THR A 357 -13.42 8.82 -9.83
C THR A 357 -14.38 9.36 -8.77
N PHE A 358 -15.51 9.96 -9.19
CA PHE A 358 -16.56 10.40 -8.28
C PHE A 358 -17.18 9.24 -7.48
N LEU A 359 -17.42 8.09 -8.12
CA LEU A 359 -17.94 6.89 -7.45
C LEU A 359 -16.95 6.23 -6.47
N LEU A 360 -15.64 6.38 -6.70
CA LEU A 360 -14.63 5.57 -5.99
C LEU A 360 -13.80 6.35 -4.97
N LYS A 361 -13.52 7.63 -5.19
CA LYS A 361 -12.53 8.37 -4.37
C LYS A 361 -12.87 8.38 -2.89
N ASP A 362 -14.08 8.84 -2.57
CA ASP A 362 -14.55 9.08 -1.19
C ASP A 362 -15.81 8.27 -0.84
N ASN A 363 -16.26 7.39 -1.75
CA ASN A 363 -17.55 6.69 -1.67
C ASN A 363 -17.42 5.15 -1.56
N ILE A 364 -16.23 4.67 -1.18
CA ILE A 364 -15.95 3.27 -0.86
C ILE A 364 -15.14 3.18 0.44
N SER A 365 -15.31 2.09 1.19
CA SER A 365 -14.65 1.87 2.47
C SER A 365 -13.17 1.51 2.33
N LYS A 366 -12.43 1.56 3.44
CA LYS A 366 -11.01 1.14 3.46
C LYS A 366 -10.87 -0.35 3.19
N GLU A 367 -11.83 -1.15 3.65
CA GLU A 367 -11.90 -2.60 3.52
C GLU A 367 -12.21 -3.00 2.07
N GLN A 368 -13.09 -2.26 1.39
CA GLN A 368 -13.33 -2.40 -0.05
C GLN A 368 -12.05 -2.11 -0.86
N LYS A 369 -11.33 -1.02 -0.52
CA LYS A 369 -10.04 -0.69 -1.15
C LYS A 369 -8.99 -1.78 -0.89
N TYR A 370 -8.89 -2.29 0.34
CA TYR A 370 -7.98 -3.38 0.72
C TYR A 370 -8.23 -4.63 -0.13
N CYS A 371 -9.47 -5.09 -0.22
CA CYS A 371 -9.81 -6.27 -1.00
C CYS A 371 -9.46 -6.10 -2.49
N PHE A 372 -9.74 -4.93 -3.06
CA PHE A 372 -9.33 -4.62 -4.43
C PHE A 372 -7.81 -4.62 -4.59
N HIS A 373 -7.07 -4.03 -3.65
CA HIS A 373 -5.60 -4.00 -3.68
C HIS A 373 -5.01 -5.40 -3.66
N VAL A 374 -5.48 -6.29 -2.79
CA VAL A 374 -5.04 -7.68 -2.72
C VAL A 374 -5.35 -8.40 -4.03
N PHE A 375 -6.60 -8.32 -4.52
CA PHE A 375 -7.00 -8.88 -5.81
C PHE A 375 -6.09 -8.41 -6.94
N LYS A 376 -5.92 -7.09 -7.08
CA LYS A 376 -5.08 -6.48 -8.11
C LYS A 376 -3.63 -6.95 -8.01
N LEU A 377 -3.05 -6.98 -6.82
CA LEU A 377 -1.65 -7.40 -6.62
C LEU A 377 -1.44 -8.85 -7.05
N LEU A 378 -2.35 -9.75 -6.68
CA LEU A 378 -2.27 -11.16 -7.04
C LEU A 378 -2.41 -11.36 -8.56
N ILE A 379 -3.42 -10.73 -9.18
CA ILE A 379 -3.61 -10.83 -10.64
C ILE A 379 -2.41 -10.24 -11.39
N ASP A 380 -1.94 -9.06 -10.99
CA ASP A 380 -0.76 -8.42 -11.58
C ASP A 380 0.49 -9.30 -11.46
N PHE A 381 0.70 -9.92 -10.30
CA PHE A 381 1.86 -10.77 -10.05
C PHE A 381 1.83 -12.02 -10.94
N HIS A 382 0.73 -12.78 -10.92
CA HIS A 382 0.63 -14.06 -11.62
C HIS A 382 0.53 -13.91 -13.14
N THR A 383 -0.01 -12.79 -13.62
CA THR A 383 -0.05 -12.49 -15.05
C THR A 383 1.21 -11.77 -15.54
N GLY A 384 2.07 -11.28 -14.63
CA GLY A 384 3.24 -10.49 -15.00
C GLY A 384 2.86 -9.08 -15.51
N ARG A 385 1.75 -8.53 -15.03
CA ARG A 385 1.19 -7.22 -15.42
C ARG A 385 0.98 -7.11 -16.92
N ARG A 386 0.32 -8.11 -17.49
CA ARG A 386 -0.08 -8.14 -18.92
C ARG A 386 -0.82 -6.85 -19.28
N LYS A 387 -0.44 -6.24 -20.41
CA LYS A 387 -1.08 -5.01 -20.90
C LYS A 387 -2.57 -5.22 -21.22
N GLU A 388 -2.98 -6.47 -21.42
CA GLU A 388 -4.34 -6.89 -21.73
C GLU A 388 -5.26 -6.87 -20.49
N LEU A 389 -4.71 -7.12 -19.29
CA LEU A 389 -5.41 -6.97 -18.01
C LEU A 389 -5.02 -5.66 -17.35
N THR A 390 -5.46 -4.56 -17.96
CA THR A 390 -5.21 -3.23 -17.41
C THR A 390 -5.92 -3.03 -16.07
N THR A 391 -5.49 -2.02 -15.30
CA THR A 391 -6.20 -1.64 -14.06
C THR A 391 -7.64 -1.24 -14.33
N PHE A 392 -7.94 -0.70 -15.52
CA PHE A 392 -9.31 -0.41 -15.95
C PHE A 392 -10.18 -1.69 -16.06
N VAL A 393 -9.64 -2.78 -16.60
CA VAL A 393 -10.34 -4.09 -16.65
C VAL A 393 -10.62 -4.59 -15.23
N LEU A 394 -9.62 -4.55 -14.35
CA LEU A 394 -9.77 -4.99 -12.96
C LEU A 394 -10.76 -4.12 -12.17
N LYS A 395 -10.76 -2.81 -12.41
CA LYS A 395 -11.73 -1.87 -11.84
C LYS A 395 -13.15 -2.14 -12.32
N THR A 396 -13.33 -2.48 -13.59
CA THR A 396 -14.65 -2.88 -14.11
C THR A 396 -15.18 -4.09 -13.32
N ILE A 397 -14.37 -5.12 -13.08
CA ILE A 397 -14.75 -6.27 -12.23
C ILE A 397 -15.10 -5.82 -10.81
N PHE A 398 -14.30 -4.93 -10.22
CA PHE A 398 -14.53 -4.41 -8.88
C PHE A 398 -15.84 -3.62 -8.77
N LEU A 399 -16.13 -2.73 -9.73
CA LEU A 399 -17.37 -1.94 -9.76
C LEU A 399 -18.61 -2.82 -9.81
N TYR A 400 -18.61 -3.87 -10.64
CA TYR A 400 -19.72 -4.85 -10.63
C TYR A 400 -19.79 -5.62 -9.31
N THR A 401 -18.64 -5.95 -8.72
CA THR A 401 -18.61 -6.66 -7.43
C THR A 401 -19.19 -5.79 -6.30
N LEU A 402 -18.92 -4.48 -6.31
CA LEU A 402 -19.48 -3.53 -5.34
C LEU A 402 -21.01 -3.48 -5.41
N GLU A 403 -21.64 -3.67 -6.58
CA GLU A 403 -23.11 -3.72 -6.72
C GLU A 403 -23.73 -4.98 -6.12
N VAL A 404 -22.93 -6.02 -5.86
CA VAL A 404 -23.38 -7.34 -5.45
C VAL A 404 -23.05 -7.63 -3.98
N ILE A 405 -21.82 -7.35 -3.53
CA ILE A 405 -21.36 -7.73 -2.18
C ILE A 405 -21.79 -6.67 -1.14
N PRO A 406 -22.53 -7.05 -0.08
CA PRO A 406 -22.90 -6.14 1.01
C PRO A 406 -21.67 -5.51 1.69
N CYS A 407 -21.78 -4.25 2.12
CA CYS A 407 -20.66 -3.49 2.69
C CYS A 407 -19.95 -4.20 3.85
N GLN A 408 -20.68 -4.92 4.71
CA GLN A 408 -20.13 -5.65 5.86
C GLN A 408 -19.18 -6.79 5.47
N GLN A 409 -19.44 -7.48 4.36
CA GLN A 409 -18.67 -8.65 3.94
C GLN A 409 -17.22 -8.34 3.59
N TRP A 410 -16.95 -7.11 3.15
CA TRP A 410 -15.60 -6.64 2.83
C TRP A 410 -14.69 -6.60 4.07
N GLU A 411 -15.27 -6.40 5.27
CA GLU A 411 -14.55 -6.38 6.55
C GLU A 411 -14.43 -7.78 7.16
N THR A 412 -15.55 -8.51 7.19
CA THR A 412 -15.65 -9.82 7.86
C THR A 412 -14.95 -10.91 7.05
N CYS A 413 -15.10 -10.90 5.73
CA CYS A 413 -14.65 -11.96 4.82
C CYS A 413 -13.87 -11.41 3.60
N PRO A 414 -12.76 -10.69 3.80
CA PRO A 414 -11.98 -10.11 2.70
C PRO A 414 -11.44 -11.15 1.71
N SER A 415 -11.13 -12.38 2.17
CA SER A 415 -10.69 -13.45 1.28
C SER A 415 -11.79 -13.92 0.35
N ALA A 416 -13.03 -14.04 0.84
CA ALA A 416 -14.18 -14.38 0.02
C ALA A 416 -14.46 -13.30 -1.03
N CYS A 417 -14.35 -12.01 -0.66
CA CYS A 417 -14.47 -10.90 -1.60
C CYS A 417 -13.39 -10.94 -2.69
N MET A 418 -12.14 -11.23 -2.32
CA MET A 418 -11.03 -11.39 -3.26
C MET A 418 -11.22 -12.59 -4.20
N LEU A 419 -11.65 -13.74 -3.67
CA LEU A 419 -11.94 -14.94 -4.45
C LEU A 419 -13.13 -14.72 -5.38
N TYR A 420 -14.16 -14.02 -4.93
CA TYR A 420 -15.30 -13.63 -5.75
C TYR A 420 -14.84 -12.80 -6.96
N MET A 421 -14.06 -11.73 -6.76
CA MET A 421 -13.52 -10.93 -7.87
C MET A 421 -12.66 -11.76 -8.83
N THR A 422 -11.87 -12.69 -8.29
CA THR A 422 -11.03 -13.60 -9.09
C THR A 422 -11.87 -14.55 -9.92
N GLU A 423 -12.93 -15.12 -9.35
CA GLU A 423 -13.88 -15.99 -10.04
C GLU A 423 -14.65 -15.22 -11.11
N THR A 424 -15.14 -14.01 -10.80
CA THR A 424 -15.83 -13.15 -11.76
C THR A 424 -14.92 -12.82 -12.95
N LEU A 425 -13.66 -12.48 -12.71
CA LEU A 425 -12.68 -12.26 -13.78
C LEU A 425 -12.45 -13.53 -14.60
N LEU A 426 -12.21 -14.67 -13.94
CA LEU A 426 -11.96 -15.95 -14.62
C LEU A 426 -13.14 -16.38 -15.51
N SER A 427 -14.35 -16.29 -14.96
CA SER A 427 -15.61 -16.56 -15.63
C SER A 427 -15.78 -15.67 -16.87
N SER A 428 -15.58 -14.36 -16.70
CA SER A 428 -15.70 -13.39 -17.78
C SER A 428 -14.68 -13.62 -18.90
N LEU A 429 -13.46 -14.05 -18.56
CA LEU A 429 -12.43 -14.40 -19.55
C LEU A 429 -12.80 -15.67 -20.32
N LYS A 430 -13.34 -16.70 -19.65
CA LYS A 430 -13.83 -17.93 -20.30
C LYS A 430 -14.97 -17.64 -21.28
N GLU A 431 -15.88 -16.75 -20.90
CA GLU A 431 -17.00 -16.30 -21.74
C GLU A 431 -16.58 -15.28 -22.82
N LYS A 432 -15.34 -14.78 -22.75
CA LYS A 432 -14.79 -13.74 -23.63
C LYS A 432 -15.59 -12.43 -23.59
N LYS A 433 -16.22 -12.14 -22.45
CA LYS A 433 -17.11 -10.98 -22.29
C LYS A 433 -16.86 -10.29 -20.95
N ILE A 434 -16.38 -9.04 -21.01
CA ILE A 434 -16.39 -8.11 -19.88
C ILE A 434 -17.11 -6.83 -20.33
N PRO A 435 -18.38 -6.63 -19.95
CA PRO A 435 -19.14 -5.43 -20.32
C PRO A 435 -18.54 -4.21 -19.62
N HIS A 436 -18.42 -3.08 -20.32
CA HIS A 436 -18.02 -1.81 -19.71
C HIS A 436 -19.01 -1.41 -18.62
N TYR A 437 -18.53 -0.91 -17.48
CA TYR A 437 -19.38 -0.69 -16.32
C TYR A 437 -20.57 0.24 -16.61
N PHE A 438 -20.32 1.38 -17.29
CA PHE A 438 -21.35 2.35 -17.67
C PHE A 438 -22.08 2.05 -18.99
N ILE A 439 -21.49 1.25 -19.91
CA ILE A 439 -22.05 0.97 -21.25
C ILE A 439 -22.01 -0.56 -21.45
N PRO A 440 -22.99 -1.31 -20.92
CA PRO A 440 -22.93 -2.78 -20.85
C PRO A 440 -22.76 -3.48 -22.20
N GLU A 441 -23.22 -2.86 -23.29
CA GLU A 441 -23.08 -3.36 -24.66
C GLU A 441 -21.63 -3.34 -25.16
N ASN A 442 -20.77 -2.52 -24.56
CA ASN A 442 -19.37 -2.41 -24.93
C ASN A 442 -18.53 -3.49 -24.22
N ASN A 443 -18.16 -4.56 -24.93
CA ASN A 443 -17.26 -5.58 -24.40
C ASN A 443 -15.79 -5.11 -24.47
N ILE A 444 -15.19 -4.79 -23.33
CA ILE A 444 -13.85 -4.18 -23.24
C ILE A 444 -12.71 -5.13 -23.62
N ILE A 445 -12.97 -6.45 -23.70
CA ILE A 445 -11.98 -7.47 -24.10
C ILE A 445 -12.28 -8.09 -25.48
N SER A 446 -13.22 -7.53 -26.24
CA SER A 446 -13.61 -8.02 -27.58
C SER A 446 -12.44 -8.14 -28.57
N HIS A 447 -11.38 -7.35 -28.38
CA HIS A 447 -10.19 -7.32 -29.23
C HIS A 447 -9.15 -8.41 -28.92
N LEU A 448 -9.30 -9.16 -27.83
CA LEU A 448 -8.33 -10.17 -27.43
C LEU A 448 -8.47 -11.46 -28.26
N SER A 449 -7.34 -11.98 -28.74
CA SER A 449 -7.31 -13.25 -29.47
C SER A 449 -7.53 -14.45 -28.54
N GLY A 450 -7.99 -15.57 -29.09
CA GLY A 450 -8.19 -16.81 -28.33
C GLY A 450 -6.93 -17.30 -27.62
N THR A 451 -5.75 -17.15 -28.23
CA THR A 451 -4.46 -17.52 -27.63
C THR A 451 -4.13 -16.67 -26.41
N ILE A 452 -4.36 -15.36 -26.48
CA ILE A 452 -4.13 -14.45 -25.35
C ILE A 452 -5.11 -14.77 -24.23
N LEU A 453 -6.39 -14.96 -24.55
CA LEU A 453 -7.42 -15.32 -23.59
C LEU A 453 -7.08 -16.62 -22.86
N TYR A 454 -6.66 -17.67 -23.58
CA TYR A 454 -6.23 -18.93 -22.97
C TYR A 454 -5.07 -18.74 -21.97
N GLN A 455 -4.05 -17.95 -22.34
CA GLN A 455 -2.93 -17.64 -21.44
C GLN A 455 -3.38 -16.88 -20.18
N LEU A 456 -4.29 -15.92 -20.34
CA LEU A 456 -4.85 -15.19 -19.20
C LEU A 456 -5.68 -16.10 -18.30
N ILE A 457 -6.53 -16.95 -18.88
CA ILE A 457 -7.35 -17.93 -18.15
C ILE A 457 -6.45 -18.88 -17.36
N GLU A 458 -5.39 -19.43 -17.95
CA GLU A 458 -4.45 -20.32 -17.25
C GLU A 458 -3.84 -19.60 -16.04
N LYS A 459 -3.41 -18.35 -16.19
CA LYS A 459 -2.80 -17.57 -15.11
C LYS A 459 -3.76 -17.14 -14.01
N VAL A 460 -4.97 -16.67 -14.37
CA VAL A 460 -6.00 -16.28 -13.38
C VAL A 460 -6.53 -17.51 -12.65
N ASN A 461 -6.66 -18.65 -13.33
CA ASN A 461 -7.09 -19.91 -12.71
C ASN A 461 -6.12 -20.39 -11.62
N ILE A 462 -4.81 -20.15 -11.75
CA ILE A 462 -3.84 -20.46 -10.68
C ILE A 462 -4.17 -19.70 -9.40
N VAL A 463 -4.54 -18.41 -9.53
CA VAL A 463 -4.93 -17.59 -8.37
C VAL A 463 -6.19 -18.13 -7.71
N ARG A 464 -7.13 -18.62 -8.52
CA ARG A 464 -8.41 -19.16 -8.05
C ARG A 464 -8.31 -20.54 -7.39
N GLU A 465 -7.50 -21.43 -7.98
CA GLU A 465 -7.33 -22.83 -7.58
C GLU A 465 -6.36 -22.96 -6.40
N PHE A 466 -5.30 -22.13 -6.37
CA PHE A 466 -4.26 -22.17 -5.34
C PHE A 466 -4.05 -20.80 -4.69
N PRO A 467 -5.06 -20.24 -3.99
CA PRO A 467 -5.04 -18.87 -3.51
C PRO A 467 -3.99 -18.62 -2.40
N ILE A 468 -3.78 -19.57 -1.48
CA ILE A 468 -2.74 -19.47 -0.43
C ILE A 468 -1.35 -19.41 -1.04
N MET A 469 -1.03 -20.35 -1.93
CA MET A 469 0.26 -20.37 -2.63
C MET A 469 0.45 -19.12 -3.47
N SER A 470 -0.62 -18.59 -4.06
CA SER A 470 -0.59 -17.35 -4.82
C SER A 470 -0.18 -16.14 -3.98
N VAL A 471 -0.67 -16.07 -2.74
CA VAL A 471 -0.31 -15.05 -1.75
C VAL A 471 1.13 -15.22 -1.29
N ILE A 472 1.53 -16.44 -0.91
CA ILE A 472 2.87 -16.74 -0.40
C ILE A 472 3.94 -16.44 -1.45
N LEU A 473 3.76 -16.89 -2.70
CA LEU A 473 4.72 -16.63 -3.78
C LEU A 473 4.87 -15.13 -4.06
N MET A 474 3.77 -14.39 -4.00
CA MET A 474 3.81 -12.94 -4.19
C MET A 474 4.56 -12.27 -3.03
N ALA A 475 4.27 -12.64 -1.79
CA ALA A 475 4.95 -12.13 -0.60
C ALA A 475 6.46 -12.46 -0.59
N GLU A 476 6.82 -13.71 -0.88
CA GLU A 476 8.20 -14.18 -1.06
C GLU A 476 8.95 -13.32 -2.07
N SER A 477 8.35 -13.08 -3.24
CA SER A 477 8.99 -12.28 -4.30
C SER A 477 9.22 -10.81 -3.95
N HIS A 478 8.53 -10.29 -2.92
CA HIS A 478 8.69 -8.92 -2.42
C HIS A 478 9.44 -8.87 -1.07
N GLY A 479 9.94 -10.01 -0.57
CA GLY A 479 10.69 -10.08 0.68
C GLY A 479 9.83 -9.89 1.94
N LEU A 480 8.52 -10.14 1.86
CA LEU A 480 7.57 -9.95 2.97
C LEU A 480 7.50 -11.13 3.97
N MET A 481 8.53 -11.97 4.05
CA MET A 481 8.41 -13.31 4.66
C MET A 481 7.95 -13.32 6.12
N THR A 482 6.88 -14.09 6.37
CA THR A 482 6.44 -14.60 7.67
C THR A 482 6.36 -16.14 7.61
N THR A 483 7.46 -16.81 7.27
CA THR A 483 7.53 -18.28 7.07
C THR A 483 6.89 -19.06 8.22
N TYR A 484 7.19 -18.65 9.45
CA TYR A 484 6.73 -19.34 10.66
C TYR A 484 5.20 -19.38 10.81
N VAL A 485 4.49 -18.38 10.28
CA VAL A 485 3.02 -18.31 10.33
C VAL A 485 2.40 -19.16 9.23
N THR A 486 2.96 -19.10 8.03
CA THR A 486 2.41 -19.80 6.87
C THR A 486 2.58 -21.30 6.99
N ASP A 487 3.68 -21.77 7.57
CA ASP A 487 3.97 -23.19 7.71
C ASP A 487 2.97 -23.87 8.66
N GLN A 488 2.70 -23.26 9.82
CA GLN A 488 1.71 -23.77 10.79
C GLN A 488 0.31 -23.92 10.17
N ILE A 489 -0.10 -22.95 9.34
CA ILE A 489 -1.41 -22.95 8.69
C ILE A 489 -1.46 -23.98 7.57
N ILE A 490 -0.38 -24.12 6.79
CA ILE A 490 -0.30 -25.14 5.74
C ILE A 490 -0.33 -26.55 6.34
N GLU A 491 0.36 -26.76 7.46
CA GLU A 491 0.30 -28.02 8.19
C GLU A 491 -1.12 -28.31 8.67
N ASP A 492 -1.79 -27.35 9.32
CA ASP A 492 -3.19 -27.49 9.76
C ASP A 492 -4.13 -27.83 8.59
N LEU A 493 -3.98 -27.16 7.43
CA LEU A 493 -4.76 -27.46 6.23
C LEU A 493 -4.62 -28.91 5.75
N ASN A 494 -3.45 -29.53 5.91
CA ASN A 494 -3.25 -30.94 5.55
C ASN A 494 -3.97 -31.91 6.50
N HIS A 495 -4.32 -31.44 7.70
CA HIS A 495 -4.98 -32.23 8.75
C HIS A 495 -6.50 -31.99 8.82
N LEU A 496 -7.07 -31.15 7.95
CA LEU A 496 -8.51 -30.84 7.89
C LEU A 496 -9.43 -32.00 7.42
N SER A 497 -8.96 -33.24 7.37
CA SER A 497 -9.78 -34.39 6.97
C SER A 497 -11.04 -34.54 7.86
N ASP A 498 -12.22 -34.51 7.22
CA ASP A 498 -13.62 -34.83 7.62
C ASP A 498 -14.15 -34.64 9.07
N VAL A 499 -13.34 -34.30 10.07
CA VAL A 499 -13.77 -34.15 11.48
C VAL A 499 -13.08 -32.96 12.19
N SER A 500 -12.28 -32.14 11.50
CA SER A 500 -11.65 -30.98 12.13
C SER A 500 -12.67 -29.88 12.46
N ASN A 501 -12.84 -29.62 13.75
CA ASN A 501 -13.65 -28.53 14.25
C ASN A 501 -12.85 -27.23 14.14
N ILE A 502 -13.43 -26.16 13.57
CA ILE A 502 -12.79 -24.83 13.48
C ILE A 502 -12.27 -24.32 14.83
N HIS A 503 -12.88 -24.77 15.94
CA HIS A 503 -12.40 -24.53 17.29
C HIS A 503 -10.96 -25.02 17.50
N ASP A 504 -10.63 -26.20 16.97
CA ASP A 504 -9.28 -26.79 17.07
C ASP A 504 -8.26 -25.95 16.31
N SER A 505 -8.54 -25.58 15.06
CA SER A 505 -7.68 -24.68 14.28
C SER A 505 -7.48 -23.33 14.96
N VAL A 506 -8.52 -22.77 15.59
CA VAL A 506 -8.38 -21.51 16.33
C VAL A 506 -7.45 -21.70 17.53
N LEU A 507 -7.72 -22.67 18.40
CA LEU A 507 -7.00 -22.87 19.65
C LEU A 507 -5.56 -23.33 19.44
N ASN A 508 -5.33 -24.23 18.49
CA ASN A 508 -4.05 -24.92 18.32
C ASN A 508 -3.20 -24.38 17.16
N THR A 509 -3.78 -23.59 16.25
CA THR A 509 -3.05 -23.02 15.11
C THR A 509 -3.05 -21.49 15.15
N PHE A 510 -4.21 -20.85 15.18
CA PHE A 510 -4.28 -19.39 15.01
C PHE A 510 -3.87 -18.60 16.26
N ILE A 511 -4.29 -19.02 17.46
CA ILE A 511 -3.87 -18.36 18.71
C ILE A 511 -2.34 -18.46 18.89
N PRO A 512 -1.70 -19.65 18.76
CA PRO A 512 -0.24 -19.75 18.76
C PRO A 512 0.43 -18.91 17.67
N ALA A 513 -0.14 -18.86 16.46
CA ALA A 513 0.40 -18.03 15.38
C ALA A 513 0.36 -16.53 15.74
N TYR A 514 -0.75 -16.01 16.29
CA TYR A 514 -0.82 -14.62 16.75
C TYR A 514 0.11 -14.34 17.93
N ALA A 515 0.28 -15.31 18.84
CA ALA A 515 1.23 -15.20 19.93
C ALA A 515 2.67 -15.07 19.39
N GLN A 516 3.04 -15.91 18.42
CA GLN A 516 4.34 -15.85 17.76
C GLN A 516 4.55 -14.54 16.99
N ILE A 517 3.53 -14.03 16.28
CA ILE A 517 3.57 -12.72 15.61
C ILE A 517 3.79 -11.61 16.64
N THR A 518 3.11 -11.68 17.78
CA THR A 518 3.26 -10.71 18.88
C THR A 518 4.69 -10.70 19.40
N VAL A 519 5.19 -11.87 19.84
CA VAL A 519 6.57 -12.03 20.36
C VAL A 519 7.61 -11.57 19.36
N THR A 520 7.47 -11.97 18.09
CA THR A 520 8.39 -11.58 17.01
C THR A 520 8.35 -10.07 16.78
N SER A 521 7.16 -9.46 16.78
CA SER A 521 7.01 -8.01 16.61
C SER A 521 7.63 -7.23 17.78
N LEU A 522 7.47 -7.72 19.02
CA LEU A 522 8.11 -7.13 20.19
C LEU A 522 9.64 -7.22 20.15
N ALA A 523 10.18 -8.34 19.68
CA ALA A 523 11.63 -8.52 19.51
C ALA A 523 12.21 -7.49 18.51
N HIS A 524 11.43 -7.11 17.50
CA HIS A 524 11.79 -6.09 16.51
C HIS A 524 11.29 -4.68 16.85
N GLN A 525 10.80 -4.43 18.08
CA GLN A 525 10.26 -3.15 18.53
C GLN A 525 9.09 -2.59 17.69
N LYS A 526 8.34 -3.46 16.99
CA LYS A 526 7.15 -3.12 16.22
C LYS A 526 5.91 -3.20 17.12
N PHE A 527 5.79 -2.29 18.08
CA PHE A 527 4.80 -2.39 19.17
C PHE A 527 3.34 -2.26 18.73
N HIS A 528 3.01 -1.38 17.78
CA HIS A 528 1.65 -1.30 17.25
C HIS A 528 1.26 -2.58 16.48
N GLN A 529 2.20 -3.19 15.74
CA GLN A 529 1.97 -4.48 15.10
C GLN A 529 1.73 -5.58 16.13
N ALA A 530 2.51 -5.61 17.21
CA ALA A 530 2.31 -6.53 18.33
C ALA A 530 0.95 -6.32 19.01
N ALA A 531 0.54 -5.07 19.24
CA ALA A 531 -0.75 -4.72 19.82
C ALA A 531 -1.92 -5.19 18.94
N ASN A 532 -1.81 -5.02 17.61
CA ASN A 532 -2.80 -5.52 16.67
C ASN A 532 -2.89 -7.06 16.71
N ALA A 533 -1.75 -7.75 16.71
CA ALA A 533 -1.71 -9.21 16.72
C ALA A 533 -2.30 -9.81 18.02
N VAL A 534 -1.89 -9.31 19.19
CA VAL A 534 -2.37 -9.84 20.48
C VAL A 534 -3.86 -9.60 20.66
N ILE A 535 -4.37 -8.43 20.28
CA ILE A 535 -5.80 -8.10 20.40
C ILE A 535 -6.62 -8.89 19.39
N THR A 536 -6.10 -9.12 18.19
CA THR A 536 -6.79 -9.96 17.19
C THR A 536 -6.87 -11.41 17.67
N GLY A 537 -5.78 -11.97 18.20
CA GLY A 537 -5.78 -13.29 18.83
C GLY A 537 -6.78 -13.37 19.99
N TYR A 538 -6.77 -12.38 20.90
CA TYR A 538 -7.69 -12.35 22.04
C TYR A 538 -9.16 -12.28 21.61
N ARG A 539 -9.51 -11.44 20.64
CA ARG A 539 -10.88 -11.34 20.12
C ARG A 539 -11.32 -12.62 19.43
N MET A 540 -10.44 -13.25 18.64
CA MET A 540 -10.73 -14.55 18.04
C MET A 540 -11.04 -15.61 19.08
N LEU A 541 -10.35 -15.58 20.22
CA LEU A 541 -10.65 -16.47 21.33
C LEU A 541 -12.02 -16.16 21.97
N GLN A 542 -12.37 -14.88 22.14
CA GLN A 542 -13.67 -14.46 22.70
C GLN A 542 -14.87 -14.79 21.78
N ASP A 543 -14.67 -14.72 20.47
CA ASP A 543 -15.70 -14.95 19.46
C ASP A 543 -15.99 -16.45 19.22
N LEU A 544 -15.20 -17.35 19.81
CA LEU A 544 -15.47 -18.79 19.75
C LEU A 544 -16.83 -19.10 20.41
N PRO A 545 -17.74 -19.80 19.71
CA PRO A 545 -18.97 -20.31 20.32
C PRO A 545 -18.68 -21.06 21.62
N ARG A 546 -19.51 -20.91 22.65
CA ARG A 546 -19.42 -21.79 23.82
C ARG A 546 -19.75 -23.21 23.35
N CYS A 547 -18.75 -24.07 23.22
CA CYS A 547 -18.97 -25.47 22.93
C CYS A 547 -19.83 -26.07 24.05
N SER A 548 -20.78 -26.93 23.67
CA SER A 548 -21.32 -27.93 24.60
C SER A 548 -20.17 -28.74 25.21
N ASP A 549 -20.37 -29.23 26.43
CA ASP A 549 -19.45 -29.79 27.45
C ASP A 549 -18.27 -30.73 27.03
N GLU A 550 -17.95 -30.92 25.74
CA GLU A 550 -16.98 -31.89 25.24
C GLU A 550 -15.62 -31.31 24.79
N VAL A 551 -15.47 -29.99 24.59
CA VAL A 551 -14.19 -29.38 24.19
C VAL A 551 -13.64 -28.45 25.29
N PHE A 552 -12.57 -28.86 25.95
CA PHE A 552 -11.87 -28.05 26.94
C PHE A 552 -11.22 -26.83 26.27
N ASN A 553 -11.73 -25.63 26.55
CA ASN A 553 -11.08 -24.38 26.19
C ASN A 553 -10.19 -23.94 27.37
N PRO A 554 -8.85 -24.09 27.31
CA PRO A 554 -7.95 -23.70 28.40
C PRO A 554 -8.00 -22.19 28.71
N TYR A 555 -8.55 -21.40 27.80
CA TYR A 555 -8.65 -19.95 27.92
C TYR A 555 -10.06 -19.47 28.29
N GLU A 556 -10.94 -20.37 28.75
CA GLU A 556 -12.27 -20.01 29.21
C GLU A 556 -12.19 -18.97 30.35
N ASN A 557 -12.91 -17.85 30.19
CA ASN A 557 -12.87 -16.69 31.10
C ASN A 557 -11.50 -15.99 31.22
N MET A 558 -10.57 -16.22 30.28
CA MET A 558 -9.29 -15.51 30.28
C MET A 558 -9.47 -14.01 30.06
N SER A 559 -8.95 -13.22 31.01
CA SER A 559 -8.88 -11.76 30.85
C SER A 559 -7.80 -11.36 29.84
N LEU A 560 -7.95 -10.20 29.21
CA LEU A 560 -6.93 -9.65 28.30
C LEU A 560 -5.56 -9.53 29.00
N GLU A 561 -5.53 -9.16 30.29
CA GLU A 561 -4.30 -9.07 31.09
C GLU A 561 -3.60 -10.43 31.20
N MET A 562 -4.35 -11.50 31.45
CA MET A 562 -3.82 -12.87 31.51
C MET A 562 -3.33 -13.34 30.14
N PHE A 563 -4.10 -13.07 29.09
CA PHE A 563 -3.74 -13.46 27.72
C PHE A 563 -2.45 -12.78 27.25
N ILE A 564 -2.29 -11.49 27.53
CA ILE A 564 -1.04 -10.75 27.25
C ILE A 564 0.12 -11.36 28.04
N LYS A 565 -0.08 -11.69 29.32
CA LYS A 565 0.96 -12.27 30.17
C LYS A 565 1.43 -13.63 29.66
N GLU A 566 0.52 -14.50 29.24
CA GLU A 566 0.86 -15.80 28.66
C GLU A 566 1.53 -15.65 27.30
N THR A 567 0.97 -14.82 26.41
CA THR A 567 1.51 -14.57 25.07
C THR A 567 2.93 -13.99 25.12
N THR A 568 3.22 -13.14 26.10
CA THR A 568 4.51 -12.45 26.24
C THR A 568 5.45 -13.12 27.23
N ALA A 569 5.20 -14.38 27.60
CA ALA A 569 6.09 -15.16 28.45
C ALA A 569 7.51 -15.19 27.86
N GLY A 570 8.49 -14.72 28.65
CA GLY A 570 9.90 -14.61 28.24
C GLY A 570 10.31 -13.27 27.61
N MET A 571 9.38 -12.35 27.35
CA MET A 571 9.70 -10.99 26.89
C MET A 571 10.19 -10.09 28.02
N LYS A 572 11.02 -9.09 27.70
CA LYS A 572 11.47 -8.12 28.70
C LYS A 572 10.30 -7.23 29.11
N ILE A 573 10.21 -6.91 30.40
CA ILE A 573 9.09 -6.15 30.96
C ILE A 573 8.84 -4.81 30.27
N TYR A 574 9.88 -4.12 29.79
CA TYR A 574 9.72 -2.86 29.05
C TYR A 574 9.06 -3.05 27.68
N GLN A 575 9.29 -4.20 27.01
CA GLN A 575 8.64 -4.51 25.75
C GLN A 575 7.15 -4.76 25.96
N VAL A 576 6.79 -5.43 27.06
CA VAL A 576 5.40 -5.66 27.44
C VAL A 576 4.70 -4.36 27.85
N TRP A 577 5.40 -3.44 28.52
CA TRP A 577 4.84 -2.11 28.81
C TRP A 577 4.52 -1.34 27.52
N TRP A 578 5.44 -1.31 26.54
CA TRP A 578 5.17 -0.68 25.25
C TRP A 578 4.04 -1.37 24.48
N LEU A 579 3.93 -2.70 24.56
CA LEU A 579 2.77 -3.41 24.02
C LEU A 579 1.46 -2.85 24.61
N CYS A 580 1.37 -2.81 25.94
CA CYS A 580 0.19 -2.32 26.66
C CYS A 580 -0.10 -0.85 26.35
N PHE A 581 0.94 0.00 26.23
CA PHE A 581 0.79 1.39 25.81
C PHE A 581 0.13 1.51 24.44
N PHE A 582 0.58 0.75 23.44
CA PHE A 582 -0.02 0.77 22.11
C PHE A 582 -1.40 0.10 22.05
N VAL A 583 -1.67 -0.91 22.90
CA VAL A 583 -2.99 -1.49 23.07
C VAL A 583 -3.97 -0.45 23.61
N ASP A 584 -3.63 0.23 24.70
CA ASP A 584 -4.49 1.24 25.32
C ASP A 584 -4.71 2.44 24.38
N LEU A 585 -3.64 2.90 23.69
CA LEU A 585 -3.69 4.02 22.75
C LEU A 585 -4.61 3.77 21.54
N PHE A 586 -4.51 2.59 20.90
CA PHE A 586 -5.23 2.33 19.64
C PHE A 586 -6.51 1.50 19.81
N LYS A 587 -6.62 0.71 20.88
CA LYS A 587 -7.75 -0.20 21.11
C LYS A 587 -8.67 0.22 22.24
N LYS A 588 -8.31 1.28 22.98
CA LYS A 588 -9.09 1.84 24.09
C LYS A 588 -9.33 0.84 25.22
N GLU A 589 -8.33 0.01 25.48
CA GLU A 589 -8.28 -0.90 26.62
C GLU A 589 -7.60 -0.22 27.82
N ASN A 590 -7.56 -0.88 28.98
CA ASN A 590 -6.90 -0.38 30.19
C ASN A 590 -5.90 -1.40 30.75
N THR A 591 -4.97 -1.81 29.90
CA THR A 591 -3.98 -2.85 30.23
C THR A 591 -2.81 -2.31 31.05
N LEU A 592 -2.48 -1.02 30.94
CA LEU A 592 -1.42 -0.36 31.71
C LEU A 592 -1.70 -0.27 33.21
N ALA A 593 -2.97 -0.29 33.63
CA ALA A 593 -3.33 -0.26 35.05
C ALA A 593 -2.66 -1.40 35.85
N SER A 594 -2.44 -2.57 35.24
CA SER A 594 -1.79 -3.72 35.87
C SER A 594 -0.36 -3.43 36.35
N PHE A 595 0.37 -2.55 35.65
CA PHE A 595 1.77 -2.23 35.94
C PHE A 595 1.94 -1.30 37.15
N THR A 596 0.89 -0.56 37.50
CA THR A 596 0.94 0.52 38.51
C THR A 596 0.30 0.14 39.83
N ARG A 597 -0.43 -0.99 39.91
CA ARG A 597 -1.09 -1.45 41.15
C ARG A 597 -0.11 -1.67 42.32
N THR A 598 1.12 -2.08 42.03
CA THR A 598 2.10 -2.51 43.05
C THR A 598 3.45 -1.80 42.97
N ASN A 599 3.67 -0.94 41.96
CA ASN A 599 4.96 -0.30 41.71
C ASN A 599 4.86 1.23 41.72
N PRO A 600 5.89 1.93 42.23
CA PRO A 600 5.95 3.38 42.10
C PRO A 600 6.05 3.79 40.62
N PHE A 601 5.26 4.79 40.23
CA PHE A 601 5.20 5.32 38.88
C PHE A 601 5.27 6.84 38.89
N LYS A 602 5.61 7.42 37.73
CA LYS A 602 5.42 8.84 37.42
C LYS A 602 4.46 8.94 36.24
N LYS A 603 3.71 10.02 36.12
CA LYS A 603 2.99 10.32 34.88
C LYS A 603 3.95 10.85 33.82
N ILE A 604 3.60 10.75 32.54
CA ILE A 604 4.40 11.31 31.44
C ILE A 604 4.57 12.83 31.62
N GLY A 605 3.53 13.54 32.07
CA GLY A 605 3.64 14.97 32.42
C GLY A 605 4.71 15.25 33.47
N ASP A 606 4.75 14.44 34.53
CA ASP A 606 5.74 14.57 35.63
C ASP A 606 7.18 14.25 35.18
N LEU A 607 7.35 13.50 34.07
CA LEU A 607 8.67 13.23 33.47
C LEU A 607 9.20 14.44 32.66
N MET A 608 8.35 15.42 32.37
CA MET A 608 8.70 16.64 31.63
C MET A 608 8.76 17.86 32.55
N ASP A 609 9.10 17.68 33.83
CA ASP A 609 9.17 18.75 34.85
C ASP A 609 7.90 19.63 34.87
N ASP A 610 6.71 19.00 34.85
CA ASP A 610 5.40 19.68 34.83
C ASP A 610 5.21 20.64 33.65
N CYS A 611 5.86 20.39 32.52
CA CYS A 611 5.54 21.03 31.24
C CYS A 611 4.48 20.19 30.51
N PRO A 612 3.17 20.39 30.77
CA PRO A 612 2.14 19.62 30.10
C PRO A 612 2.31 19.80 28.59
N SER A 613 2.44 18.69 27.89
CA SER A 613 2.76 18.70 26.47
C SER A 613 1.62 18.16 25.64
N GLY A 614 0.75 17.28 26.18
CA GLY A 614 -0.34 16.73 25.38
C GLY A 614 -1.23 15.68 26.05
N ASP A 615 -2.02 15.00 25.22
CA ASP A 615 -3.05 14.05 25.64
C ASP A 615 -2.53 12.79 26.34
N LEU A 616 -1.21 12.52 26.27
CA LEU A 616 -0.60 11.35 26.90
C LEU A 616 -0.03 11.67 28.29
N ASP A 617 -0.19 12.90 28.80
CA ASP A 617 0.45 13.33 30.04
C ASP A 617 0.00 12.51 31.25
N ASP A 618 -1.25 12.02 31.26
CA ASP A 618 -1.80 11.20 32.34
C ASP A 618 -1.36 9.73 32.33
N VAL A 619 -0.62 9.29 31.32
CA VAL A 619 -0.16 7.90 31.22
C VAL A 619 0.87 7.61 32.30
N SER A 620 0.61 6.59 33.11
CA SER A 620 1.50 6.18 34.21
C SER A 620 2.63 5.27 33.73
N VAL A 621 3.87 5.67 34.03
CA VAL A 621 5.09 4.96 33.69
C VAL A 621 5.79 4.47 34.96
N PRO A 622 5.89 3.15 35.21
CA PRO A 622 6.61 2.61 36.35
C PRO A 622 8.10 2.95 36.32
N LYS A 623 8.70 3.12 37.51
CA LYS A 623 10.10 3.55 37.64
C LYS A 623 11.10 2.71 36.86
N TYR A 624 10.97 1.39 36.89
CA TYR A 624 11.88 0.48 36.20
C TYR A 624 11.77 0.52 34.67
N ILE A 625 10.72 1.15 34.10
CA ILE A 625 10.53 1.28 32.65
C ILE A 625 11.38 2.42 32.12
N TYR A 626 11.19 3.65 32.61
CA TYR A 626 11.99 4.79 32.13
C TYR A 626 13.46 4.68 32.55
N GLN A 627 13.79 3.98 33.64
CA GLN A 627 15.17 3.69 34.03
C GLN A 627 15.85 2.57 33.22
N SER A 628 15.12 1.84 32.38
CA SER A 628 15.70 0.77 31.55
C SER A 628 16.56 1.30 30.39
N TYR A 629 16.47 2.60 30.09
CA TYR A 629 17.24 3.32 29.08
C TYR A 629 18.56 3.82 29.69
N ARG A 630 19.58 2.96 29.72
CA ARG A 630 20.92 3.27 30.27
C ARG A 630 21.88 3.66 29.14
N HIS A 631 22.50 4.84 29.23
CA HIS A 631 23.61 5.26 28.38
C HIS A 631 24.91 5.41 29.19
N GLU A 632 26.05 5.46 28.51
CA GLU A 632 27.40 5.67 29.11
C GLU A 632 27.56 6.98 29.91
N PHE A 633 26.62 7.92 29.81
CA PHE A 633 26.64 9.20 30.52
C PHE A 633 25.48 9.25 31.54
N ASP A 634 25.78 8.94 32.80
CA ASP A 634 24.81 8.71 33.88
C ASP A 634 24.34 10.03 34.53
N TYR A 635 23.47 10.77 33.82
CA TYR A 635 22.79 11.97 34.33
C TYR A 635 21.31 11.66 34.61
N LYS A 636 20.77 12.14 35.74
CA LYS A 636 19.41 11.79 36.19
C LYS A 636 18.29 12.36 35.29
N GLN A 637 18.48 13.58 34.79
CA GLN A 637 17.55 14.20 33.82
C GLN A 637 17.61 13.56 32.42
N VAL A 638 18.73 12.88 32.10
CA VAL A 638 18.92 12.23 30.79
C VAL A 638 18.07 10.96 30.66
N GLN A 639 17.73 10.27 31.75
CA GLN A 639 16.88 9.08 31.69
C GLN A 639 15.42 9.42 31.35
N ASP A 640 14.87 10.46 31.98
CA ASP A 640 13.51 10.92 31.72
C ASP A 640 13.41 11.48 30.28
N PHE A 641 14.42 12.22 29.80
CA PHE A 641 14.52 12.69 28.41
C PHE A 641 14.55 11.55 27.39
N GLU A 642 15.40 10.53 27.59
CA GLU A 642 15.58 9.44 26.63
C GLU A 642 14.30 8.62 26.47
N PHE A 643 13.55 8.42 27.56
CA PHE A 643 12.26 7.76 27.51
C PHE A 643 11.27 8.54 26.63
N ILE A 644 11.14 9.86 26.84
CA ILE A 644 10.23 10.70 26.05
C ILE A 644 10.69 10.82 24.59
N LEU A 645 12.00 10.94 24.33
CA LEU A 645 12.55 10.93 22.97
C LEU A 645 12.24 9.61 22.25
N THR A 646 12.40 8.48 22.95
CA THR A 646 12.07 7.15 22.44
C THR A 646 10.57 7.04 22.14
N MET A 647 9.72 7.52 23.06
CA MET A 647 8.27 7.59 22.85
C MET A 647 7.93 8.39 21.58
N CYS A 648 8.46 9.59 21.43
CA CYS A 648 8.21 10.43 20.26
C CYS A 648 8.64 9.74 18.97
N THR A 649 9.77 9.02 19.01
CA THR A 649 10.27 8.24 17.88
C THR A 649 9.31 7.13 17.50
N PHE A 650 8.77 6.37 18.47
CA PHE A 650 7.76 5.35 18.20
C PHE A 650 6.44 5.94 17.68
N LEU A 651 5.98 7.07 18.22
CA LEU A 651 4.80 7.78 17.72
C LEU A 651 4.99 8.23 16.26
N MET A 652 6.15 8.78 15.91
CA MET A 652 6.48 9.14 14.52
C MET A 652 6.52 7.93 13.58
N GLN A 653 6.99 6.77 14.04
CA GLN A 653 7.01 5.54 13.23
C GLN A 653 5.60 5.08 12.85
N GLU A 654 4.63 5.36 13.70
CA GLU A 654 3.20 5.09 13.48
C GLU A 654 2.44 6.24 12.81
N GLY A 655 3.14 7.31 12.40
CA GLY A 655 2.53 8.46 11.73
C GLY A 655 1.74 9.39 12.65
N LEU A 656 1.87 9.23 13.97
CA LEU A 656 1.25 10.09 14.98
C LEU A 656 2.08 11.36 15.20
N TYR A 657 2.24 12.16 14.14
CA TYR A 657 3.08 13.35 14.15
C TYR A 657 2.56 14.45 15.08
N ASP A 658 1.24 14.53 15.29
CA ASP A 658 0.61 15.51 16.19
C ASP A 658 1.04 15.30 17.64
N PHE A 659 0.88 14.06 18.12
CA PHE A 659 1.34 13.65 19.45
C PHE A 659 2.86 13.85 19.56
N ALA A 660 3.65 13.30 18.63
CA ALA A 660 5.11 13.43 18.70
C ALA A 660 5.58 14.89 18.71
N GLY A 661 4.99 15.75 17.86
CA GLY A 661 5.33 17.16 17.76
C GLY A 661 5.08 17.93 19.05
N GLN A 662 3.99 17.64 19.75
CA GLN A 662 3.68 18.20 21.06
C GLN A 662 4.78 17.90 22.10
N TYR A 663 5.15 16.63 22.24
CA TYR A 663 6.19 16.19 23.18
C TYR A 663 7.59 16.69 22.78
N PHE A 664 7.93 16.79 21.49
CA PHE A 664 9.19 17.40 21.06
C PHE A 664 9.30 18.88 21.47
N ARG A 665 8.21 19.65 21.40
CA ARG A 665 8.23 21.05 21.88
C ARG A 665 8.47 21.12 23.39
N GLY A 666 7.84 20.22 24.16
CA GLY A 666 8.10 20.08 25.60
C GLY A 666 9.57 19.78 25.90
N LEU A 667 10.12 18.79 25.20
CA LEU A 667 11.54 18.43 25.31
C LEU A 667 12.49 19.58 24.96
N ILE A 668 12.21 20.33 23.88
CA ILE A 668 13.01 21.50 23.51
C ILE A 668 13.01 22.53 24.64
N LYS A 669 11.84 22.87 25.19
CA LYS A 669 11.73 23.82 26.31
C LYS A 669 12.51 23.36 27.54
N MET A 670 12.38 22.08 27.90
CA MET A 670 13.06 21.49 29.04
C MET A 670 14.58 21.50 28.86
N ILE A 671 15.09 21.05 27.71
CA ILE A 671 16.53 21.00 27.46
C ILE A 671 17.12 22.40 27.30
N LEU A 672 16.42 23.33 26.65
CA LEU A 672 16.88 24.71 26.52
C LEU A 672 16.95 25.45 27.86
N LYS A 673 16.09 25.11 28.83
CA LYS A 673 16.16 25.66 30.19
C LYS A 673 17.49 25.33 30.86
N VAL A 674 17.98 24.09 30.69
CA VAL A 674 19.30 23.66 31.20
C VAL A 674 20.43 24.22 30.33
N TYR A 675 20.29 24.16 29.00
CA TYR A 675 21.30 24.58 28.04
C TYR A 675 21.70 26.06 28.18
N ASN A 676 20.73 26.92 28.50
CA ASN A 676 20.94 28.35 28.61
C ASN A 676 21.39 28.80 30.02
N ASP A 677 21.47 27.89 31.00
CA ASP A 677 21.84 28.18 32.38
C ASP A 677 23.18 27.50 32.77
N PRO A 678 24.28 28.27 32.85
CA PRO A 678 25.59 27.74 33.24
C PRO A 678 25.62 27.07 34.61
N ASP A 679 24.82 27.55 35.58
CA ASP A 679 24.77 26.98 36.93
C ASP A 679 24.07 25.62 36.93
N SER A 680 23.01 25.49 36.12
CA SER A 680 22.34 24.20 35.89
C SER A 680 23.26 23.18 35.20
N ILE A 681 24.03 23.61 34.19
CA ILE A 681 25.04 22.77 33.53
C ILE A 681 26.10 22.31 34.53
N MET A 682 26.62 23.24 35.35
CA MET A 682 27.61 22.95 36.37
C MET A 682 27.08 21.94 37.39
N ALA A 683 25.83 22.09 37.84
CA ALA A 683 25.18 21.16 38.76
C ALA A 683 25.04 19.74 38.19
N GLU A 684 24.63 19.60 36.93
CA GLU A 684 24.53 18.29 36.26
C GLU A 684 25.92 17.65 36.10
N VAL A 685 26.91 18.40 35.63
CA VAL A 685 28.30 17.92 35.49
C VAL A 685 28.86 17.42 36.82
N LEU A 686 28.59 18.12 37.93
CA LEU A 686 29.05 17.73 39.26
C LEU A 686 28.35 16.47 39.81
N GLN A 687 27.13 16.18 39.36
CA GLN A 687 26.38 14.98 39.77
C GLN A 687 26.78 13.71 39.01
N ASN A 688 27.58 13.82 37.93
CA ASN A 688 27.94 12.69 37.09
C ASN A 688 28.96 11.74 37.79
N PRO A 689 28.62 10.45 37.99
CA PRO A 689 29.50 9.45 38.61
C PRO A 689 30.83 9.24 37.88
N MET A 690 30.90 9.49 36.57
CA MET A 690 32.12 9.38 35.77
C MET A 690 33.10 10.53 35.98
N VAL A 691 32.64 11.69 36.49
CA VAL A 691 33.54 12.80 36.84
C VAL A 691 34.47 12.39 37.99
N ALA A 692 33.98 11.58 38.93
CA ALA A 692 34.79 10.97 39.99
C ALA A 692 35.82 9.93 39.46
N GLN A 693 35.61 9.35 38.28
CA GLN A 693 36.51 8.38 37.65
C GLN A 693 37.47 9.02 36.63
N SER A 694 37.17 10.24 36.18
CA SER A 694 37.96 11.00 35.20
C SER A 694 39.23 11.62 35.81
N LYS A 695 40.17 10.79 36.30
CA LYS A 695 41.47 11.27 36.78
C LYS A 695 42.16 12.09 35.68
N GLY A 696 42.22 13.42 35.84
CA GLY A 696 43.03 14.33 35.03
C GLY A 696 42.30 15.17 33.95
N LYS A 697 40.97 15.13 33.83
CA LYS A 697 40.23 16.04 32.93
C LYS A 697 39.84 17.33 33.67
N SER A 698 40.00 18.49 33.02
CA SER A 698 39.56 19.76 33.60
C SER A 698 38.02 19.84 33.61
N ILE A 699 37.47 20.60 34.56
CA ILE A 699 36.05 20.91 34.63
C ILE A 699 35.56 21.54 33.31
N ASP A 700 36.35 22.44 32.72
CA ASP A 700 36.04 23.09 31.44
C ASP A 700 35.84 22.09 30.30
N TYR A 701 36.66 21.03 30.24
CA TYR A 701 36.53 19.98 29.25
C TYR A 701 35.21 19.21 29.43
N LEU A 702 34.83 18.90 30.67
CA LEU A 702 33.60 18.18 30.97
C LEU A 702 32.36 19.02 30.66
N MET A 703 32.40 20.32 30.96
CA MET A 703 31.35 21.26 30.56
C MET A 703 31.19 21.34 29.05
N GLN A 704 32.30 21.45 28.30
CA GLN A 704 32.25 21.46 26.83
C GLN A 704 31.72 20.15 26.23
N ALA A 705 32.10 19.00 26.78
CA ALA A 705 31.57 17.72 26.35
C ALA A 705 30.05 17.62 26.60
N PHE A 706 29.57 18.11 27.75
CA PHE A 706 28.14 18.14 28.08
C PHE A 706 27.35 19.06 27.14
N ILE A 707 27.85 20.27 26.88
CA ILE A 707 27.25 21.23 25.94
C ILE A 707 27.18 20.65 24.52
N THR A 708 28.24 19.95 24.08
CA THR A 708 28.27 19.30 22.77
C THR A 708 27.24 18.17 22.68
N GLY A 709 27.11 17.36 23.74
CA GLY A 709 26.09 16.32 23.84
C GLY A 709 24.67 16.89 23.77
N MET A 710 24.36 17.91 24.57
CA MET A 710 23.05 18.59 24.52
C MET A 710 22.77 19.22 23.15
N SER A 711 23.77 19.84 22.52
CA SER A 711 23.63 20.44 21.18
C SER A 711 23.25 19.36 20.15
N SER A 712 23.86 18.18 20.26
CA SER A 712 23.54 17.03 19.41
C SER A 712 22.12 16.51 19.64
N SER A 713 21.70 16.37 20.91
CA SER A 713 20.32 15.95 21.25
C SER A 713 19.29 16.96 20.77
N LEU A 714 19.50 18.26 21.01
CA LEU A 714 18.62 19.32 20.52
C LEU A 714 18.56 19.33 18.99
N PHE A 715 19.69 19.15 18.30
CA PHE A 715 19.70 19.06 16.84
C PHE A 715 18.79 17.94 16.32
N ILE A 716 18.88 16.74 16.91
CA ILE A 716 18.02 15.60 16.55
C ILE A 716 16.55 15.90 16.84
N ILE A 717 16.26 16.49 18.01
CA ILE A 717 14.89 16.83 18.41
C ILE A 717 14.28 17.88 17.47
N PHE A 718 15.00 18.96 17.16
CA PHE A 718 14.56 19.98 16.22
C PHE A 718 14.32 19.41 14.82
N GLN A 719 15.24 18.56 14.34
CA GLN A 719 15.09 17.88 13.06
C GLN A 719 13.82 17.02 13.02
N ASN A 720 13.53 16.28 14.11
CA ASN A 720 12.33 15.45 14.21
C ASN A 720 11.04 16.27 14.39
N LEU A 721 11.07 17.38 15.13
CA LEU A 721 9.96 18.33 15.20
C LEU A 721 9.64 18.90 13.81
N PHE A 722 10.66 19.31 13.06
CA PHE A 722 10.47 19.78 11.70
C PHE A 722 9.86 18.70 10.79
N ARG A 723 10.29 17.44 10.92
CA ARG A 723 9.66 16.31 10.23
C ARG A 723 8.19 16.15 10.60
N CYS A 724 7.79 16.39 11.85
CA CYS A 724 6.37 16.35 12.23
C CYS A 724 5.57 17.44 11.50
N TYR A 725 6.05 18.68 11.51
CA TYR A 725 5.40 19.78 10.79
C TYR A 725 5.24 19.55 9.29
N VAL A 726 6.25 18.94 8.67
CA VAL A 726 6.21 18.61 7.24
C VAL A 726 5.07 17.64 6.94
N ASN A 727 4.93 16.58 7.74
CA ASN A 727 3.90 15.58 7.52
C ASN A 727 2.49 16.09 7.83
N GLN A 728 2.38 17.13 8.66
CA GLN A 728 1.13 17.84 8.93
C GLN A 728 0.81 18.93 7.90
N GLY A 729 1.73 19.26 7.00
CA GLY A 729 1.59 20.41 6.09
C GLY A 729 1.64 21.78 6.80
N GLN A 730 2.36 21.85 7.92
CA GLN A 730 2.41 22.96 8.87
C GLN A 730 3.84 23.52 9.03
N THR A 731 4.61 23.59 7.94
CA THR A 731 6.05 23.95 8.00
C THR A 731 6.32 25.35 8.54
N GLU A 732 5.38 26.28 8.38
CA GLU A 732 5.49 27.66 8.85
C GLU A 732 5.65 27.79 10.37
N TYR A 733 5.10 26.86 11.16
CA TYR A 733 5.20 26.89 12.62
C TYR A 733 6.63 26.65 13.11
N PHE A 734 7.53 26.12 12.26
CA PHE A 734 8.94 25.98 12.63
C PHE A 734 9.69 27.32 12.70
N GLN A 735 9.10 28.42 12.22
CA GLN A 735 9.71 29.76 12.34
C GLN A 735 9.97 30.17 13.81
N GLU A 736 9.18 29.68 14.76
CA GLU A 736 9.38 29.91 16.20
C GLU A 736 10.74 29.38 16.69
N TYR A 737 11.26 28.34 16.03
CA TYR A 737 12.43 27.58 16.49
C TYR A 737 13.68 27.80 15.63
N ILE A 738 13.55 28.42 14.45
CA ILE A 738 14.61 28.43 13.44
C ILE A 738 15.86 29.19 13.90
N GLU A 739 15.72 30.27 14.66
CA GLU A 739 16.86 31.04 15.19
C GLU A 739 17.67 30.22 16.19
N GLN A 740 16.98 29.50 17.09
CA GLN A 740 17.60 28.60 18.05
C GLN A 740 18.30 27.44 17.34
N PHE A 741 17.64 26.87 16.32
CA PHE A 741 18.23 25.81 15.51
C PHE A 741 19.48 26.28 14.74
N GLU A 742 19.47 27.49 14.18
CA GLU A 742 20.66 28.11 13.56
C GLU A 742 21.81 28.22 14.57
N SER A 743 21.54 28.68 15.79
CA SER A 743 22.55 28.76 16.85
C SER A 743 23.16 27.40 17.17
N ILE A 744 22.34 26.35 17.24
CA ILE A 744 22.80 24.99 17.52
C ILE A 744 23.65 24.44 16.37
N CYS A 745 23.24 24.65 15.11
CA CYS A 745 24.06 24.26 13.96
C CYS A 745 25.41 24.97 13.95
N ASN A 746 25.44 26.27 14.31
CA ASN A 746 26.70 27.01 14.44
C ASN A 746 27.58 26.46 15.56
N ASN A 747 27.01 26.08 16.70
CA ASN A 747 27.75 25.51 17.83
C ASN A 747 28.32 24.13 17.53
N MET A 748 27.57 23.28 16.81
CA MET A 748 28.07 21.96 16.40
C MET A 748 29.12 22.04 15.29
N ALA A 749 28.99 23.03 14.40
CA ALA A 749 29.88 23.27 13.27
C ALA A 749 30.16 22.01 12.41
N THR A 750 29.14 21.17 12.16
CA THR A 750 29.28 19.95 11.34
C THR A 750 28.65 20.10 9.95
N PRO A 751 29.20 19.47 8.90
CA PRO A 751 28.59 19.51 7.57
C PRO A 751 27.13 19.05 7.56
N SER A 752 26.80 17.96 8.28
CA SER A 752 25.43 17.45 8.36
C SER A 752 24.44 18.47 8.92
N SER A 753 24.85 19.28 9.91
CA SER A 753 23.98 20.29 10.52
C SER A 753 23.59 21.40 9.55
N PHE A 754 24.52 21.84 8.70
CA PHE A 754 24.27 22.88 7.71
C PHE A 754 23.48 22.39 6.50
N THR A 755 23.63 21.11 6.12
CA THR A 755 22.76 20.49 5.10
C THR A 755 21.30 20.47 5.54
N VAL A 756 21.04 20.03 6.78
CA VAL A 756 19.66 20.02 7.33
C VAL A 756 19.12 21.44 7.45
N LEU A 757 19.93 22.39 7.93
CA LEU A 757 19.53 23.80 8.02
C LEU A 757 19.14 24.39 6.66
N ALA A 758 19.90 24.09 5.60
CA ALA A 758 19.58 24.52 4.25
C ALA A 758 18.23 23.94 3.76
N ASP A 759 17.97 22.66 4.02
CA ASP A 759 16.71 22.01 3.66
C ASP A 759 15.49 22.60 4.40
N ILE A 760 15.66 23.02 5.65
CA ILE A 760 14.62 23.72 6.42
C ILE A 760 14.36 25.10 5.81
N TRP A 761 15.40 25.90 5.57
CA TRP A 761 15.24 27.23 4.95
C TRP A 761 14.62 27.18 3.56
N ARG A 762 14.98 26.18 2.75
CA ARG A 762 14.34 25.90 1.46
C ARG A 762 12.84 25.66 1.62
N SER A 763 12.46 24.89 2.64
CA SER A 763 11.07 24.55 2.91
C SER A 763 10.25 25.74 3.43
N LEU A 764 10.90 26.65 4.15
CA LEU A 764 10.33 27.93 4.59
C LEU A 764 10.32 29.00 3.47
N GLY A 765 10.89 28.70 2.29
CA GLY A 765 10.92 29.61 1.15
C GLY A 765 12.01 30.70 1.20
N ASN A 766 12.96 30.62 2.15
CA ASN A 766 14.03 31.61 2.28
C ASN A 766 15.30 31.19 1.53
N THR A 767 15.33 31.48 0.22
CA THR A 767 16.44 31.10 -0.67
C THR A 767 17.78 31.77 -0.36
N LYS A 768 17.78 32.91 0.35
CA LYS A 768 19.02 33.59 0.75
C LYS A 768 19.71 32.82 1.88
N LYS A 769 18.96 32.54 2.95
CA LYS A 769 19.43 31.78 4.11
C LYS A 769 19.82 30.34 3.75
N GLU A 770 19.12 29.72 2.79
CA GLU A 770 19.51 28.43 2.22
C GLU A 770 20.94 28.46 1.64
N ARG A 771 21.27 29.48 0.84
CA ARG A 771 22.62 29.61 0.24
C ARG A 771 23.68 29.85 1.30
N GLU A 772 23.41 30.72 2.27
CA GLU A 772 24.33 30.99 3.39
C GLU A 772 24.66 29.70 4.17
N ALA A 773 23.67 28.83 4.40
CA ALA A 773 23.89 27.54 5.03
C ALA A 773 24.73 26.58 4.16
N LEU A 774 24.49 26.53 2.85
CA LEU A 774 25.28 25.72 1.92
C LEU A 774 26.72 26.22 1.76
N GLU A 775 26.96 27.53 1.82
CA GLU A 775 28.31 28.11 1.82
C GLU A 775 29.08 27.71 3.08
N LYS A 776 28.43 27.74 4.26
CA LYS A 776 29.03 27.24 5.50
C LYS A 776 29.33 25.75 5.43
N PHE A 777 28.45 24.95 4.82
CA PHE A 777 28.70 23.53 4.57
C PHE A 777 29.98 23.30 3.76
N GLU A 778 30.15 23.99 2.62
CA GLU A 778 31.35 23.83 1.79
C GLU A 778 32.61 24.34 2.51
N THR A 779 32.49 25.40 3.32
CA THR A 779 33.61 25.95 4.10
C THR A 779 34.12 24.99 5.16
N ILE A 780 33.23 24.26 5.84
CA ILE A 780 33.60 23.31 6.91
C ILE A 780 34.07 21.97 6.33
N LYS A 781 33.61 21.63 5.13
CA LYS A 781 33.98 20.40 4.43
C LYS A 781 35.37 20.49 3.78
N ALA A 782 35.76 21.67 3.32
CA ALA A 782 37.09 21.97 2.80
C ALA A 782 38.15 22.01 3.91
#